data_AF-A0A935BV56-F1
#
_entry.id   AF-A0A935BV56-F1
#
_cell.length_a   1.000
_cell.length_b   1.000
_cell.length_c   1.000
_cell.angle_alpha   90.00
_cell.angle_beta   90.00
_cell.angle_gamma   90.00
#
_symmetry.space_group_name_H-M   'P 1'
#
loop_
_entity.id
_entity.type
_entity.pdbx_description
1 polymer ?
#
loop_
_entity_poly.entity_id
_entity_poly.type
_entity_poly.pdbx_seq_one_letter_code
_entity_poly.pdbx_strand_id
1 'polypeptide(L)'
;MKVRIGIDVGGTFTDVVVIDQQTRELVGQLKLPTTHSASEGVALGIVTAIERAMDQFNLKPDDVSFIAHSTTQATNALLEGDVADVGVIGVGRGFESWFANRATIVPPVSLTAGKDLCAQHEFIKASNGSVEAGIDAAIKNLSERGVKVIVASEAFGVDQPETEQLIAKKTREAGLFATTGHEVSSLYGLRVRTRTAVINAAILPRMIETAEMTEICVKSSGISAPLMIMRSDGGVMSVAEVHRRPILTMLSGPAAGIAGALMHERVSDGIFIEVGGTSADISVIRDGSPATRPARLNGHRMYLNTLDVRTLGVGGGSMIRIGKSPDHPGSIVDVGPRSAHIAGMGYTCFAEPGELQGAVLELIQPTKSDAPDHAILRARSGKGYAITTTCAANLLGLVKPEHFAHGNQDSVRIAFEILSRHLGETGGSPEHIAERILEVGCRKIEKTIDEMIAEYHLDRDQVMLIGGGGGAASLVPFAAKLMGLDHRIARNAEVISPIGVAMAMVRDTVERNMVDPSPDDILRVRREAVEAAIAAGAVAESVEVQVEVDKRRNLVRATAIGTTELRKRDVEQMTFSLDQCSQAAARSMRLPPENVKLEAEAGNYLVFTGEHQSSKFFGLFKTRRPLLRIVDRTGVVRLQRGPALITETSLDKLKSEMTRSVEFLTDYGDAGRAIPDIFILYGSRIANLSGLADLDQVLALAEVELRNLDPDTRLVIIACPKQV
;
A
#
# COMPACT_ATOMS: atom_id res chain seq x y z
N MET A 1 30.17 0.93 3.92
CA MET A 1 29.09 1.72 3.27
C MET A 1 27.81 1.28 3.94
N LYS A 2 26.97 2.17 4.47
CA LYS A 2 25.76 1.71 5.16
C LYS A 2 24.66 1.36 4.17
N VAL A 3 24.02 0.22 4.34
CA VAL A 3 23.02 -0.32 3.41
C VAL A 3 21.73 -0.73 4.10
N ARG A 4 20.65 -0.67 3.33
CA ARG A 4 19.32 -1.13 3.70
C ARG A 4 18.97 -2.33 2.82
N ILE A 5 18.51 -3.43 3.43
CA ILE A 5 18.14 -4.66 2.74
C ILE A 5 16.61 -4.80 2.76
N GLY A 6 16.01 -4.95 1.58
CA GLY A 6 14.58 -5.20 1.41
C GLY A 6 14.35 -6.55 0.75
N ILE A 7 13.45 -7.35 1.32
CA ILE A 7 13.17 -8.71 0.87
C ILE A 7 11.66 -8.84 0.62
N ASP A 8 11.27 -9.20 -0.60
CA ASP A 8 9.87 -9.47 -0.93
C ASP A 8 9.66 -10.95 -1.22
N VAL A 9 8.92 -11.61 -0.33
CA VAL A 9 8.63 -13.04 -0.42
C VAL A 9 7.33 -13.26 -1.19
N GLY A 10 7.47 -13.47 -2.49
CA GLY A 10 6.38 -13.80 -3.40
C GLY A 10 6.04 -15.30 -3.43
N GLY A 11 5.01 -15.64 -4.22
CA GLY A 11 4.57 -17.03 -4.39
C GLY A 11 5.59 -17.94 -5.08
N THR A 12 6.35 -17.42 -6.05
CA THR A 12 7.32 -18.21 -6.83
C THR A 12 8.77 -17.86 -6.51
N PHE A 13 9.04 -16.57 -6.31
CA PHE A 13 10.38 -16.05 -6.07
C PHE A 13 10.40 -15.14 -4.84
N THR A 14 11.56 -15.13 -4.19
CA THR A 14 11.96 -14.18 -3.18
C THR A 14 12.92 -13.20 -3.83
N ASP A 15 12.53 -11.94 -3.91
CA ASP A 15 13.30 -10.86 -4.50
C ASP A 15 14.01 -10.07 -3.38
N VAL A 16 15.29 -9.76 -3.56
CA VAL A 16 16.12 -9.08 -2.58
C VAL A 16 16.74 -7.86 -3.24
N VAL A 17 16.77 -6.73 -2.54
CA VAL A 17 17.52 -5.56 -2.96
C VAL A 17 18.39 -5.04 -1.83
N VAL A 18 19.53 -4.47 -2.22
CA VAL A 18 20.44 -3.74 -1.35
C VAL A 18 20.44 -2.29 -1.83
N ILE A 19 20.11 -1.37 -0.94
CA ILE A 19 20.01 0.06 -1.22
C ILE A 19 21.07 0.79 -0.38
N ASP A 20 21.79 1.70 -1.00
CA ASP A 20 22.70 2.58 -0.26
C ASP A 20 21.88 3.55 0.61
N GLN A 21 22.18 3.62 1.90
CA GLN A 21 21.38 4.41 2.85
C GLN A 21 21.41 5.92 2.55
N GLN A 22 22.51 6.44 2.01
CA GLN A 22 22.69 7.87 1.78
C GLN A 22 22.12 8.30 0.43
N THR A 23 22.53 7.64 -0.65
CA THR A 23 22.13 7.97 -2.02
C THR A 23 20.73 7.46 -2.37
N ARG A 24 20.28 6.41 -1.68
CA ARG A 24 19.03 5.66 -1.96
C ARG A 24 19.01 4.98 -3.33
N GLU A 25 20.18 4.81 -3.94
CA GLU A 25 20.34 4.11 -5.21
C GLU A 25 20.51 2.60 -4.97
N LEU A 26 20.12 1.82 -5.98
CA LEU A 26 20.23 0.36 -5.97
C LEU A 26 21.70 -0.06 -6.07
N VAL A 27 22.20 -0.76 -5.05
CA VAL A 27 23.54 -1.35 -5.01
C VAL A 27 23.55 -2.72 -5.69
N GLY A 28 22.49 -3.50 -5.47
CA GLY A 28 22.39 -4.85 -6.01
C GLY A 28 21.02 -5.48 -5.78
N GLN A 29 20.73 -6.51 -6.57
CA GLN A 29 19.50 -7.29 -6.45
C GLN A 29 19.78 -8.79 -6.62
N LEU A 30 18.98 -9.61 -5.95
CA LEU A 30 18.99 -11.07 -6.07
C LEU A 30 17.57 -11.59 -6.26
N LYS A 31 17.47 -12.74 -6.94
CA LYS A 31 16.21 -13.47 -7.09
C LYS A 31 16.45 -14.93 -6.76
N LEU A 32 15.66 -15.46 -5.83
CA LEU A 32 15.78 -16.83 -5.34
C LEU A 32 14.42 -17.53 -5.46
N PRO A 33 14.36 -18.85 -5.67
CA PRO A 33 13.11 -19.60 -5.53
C PRO A 33 12.55 -19.48 -4.11
N THR A 34 11.24 -19.29 -3.96
CA THR A 34 10.60 -19.28 -2.64
C THR A 34 10.52 -20.70 -2.05
N THR A 35 10.80 -20.85 -0.75
CA THR A 35 10.94 -22.15 -0.07
C THR A 35 9.65 -22.62 0.63
N HIS A 36 8.47 -22.48 -0.01
CA HIS A 36 7.17 -22.85 0.60
C HIS A 36 7.11 -24.29 1.11
N SER A 37 7.82 -25.21 0.45
CA SER A 37 7.82 -26.64 0.75
C SER A 37 8.95 -27.10 1.68
N ALA A 38 9.83 -26.18 2.13
CA ALA A 38 10.85 -26.52 3.12
C ALA A 38 10.22 -26.73 4.49
N SER A 39 10.86 -27.54 5.35
CA SER A 39 10.43 -27.74 6.74
C SER A 39 10.37 -26.42 7.53
N GLU A 40 11.33 -25.54 7.27
CA GLU A 40 11.47 -24.20 7.85
C GLU A 40 10.64 -23.16 7.08
N GLY A 41 9.89 -23.58 6.06
CA GLY A 41 9.06 -22.73 5.22
C GLY A 41 9.83 -21.59 4.55
N VAL A 42 9.18 -20.43 4.44
CA VAL A 42 9.74 -19.24 3.79
C VAL A 42 10.90 -18.61 4.56
N ALA A 43 11.05 -18.91 5.86
CA ALA A 43 12.15 -18.36 6.65
C ALA A 43 13.51 -18.78 6.09
N LEU A 44 13.67 -20.05 5.66
CA LEU A 44 14.89 -20.53 5.01
C LEU A 44 15.26 -19.71 3.76
N GLY A 45 14.26 -19.36 2.94
CA GLY A 45 14.44 -18.54 1.74
C GLY A 45 14.94 -17.13 2.10
N ILE A 46 14.39 -16.52 3.14
CA ILE A 46 14.81 -15.21 3.64
C ILE A 46 16.24 -15.27 4.19
N VAL A 47 16.57 -16.30 4.96
CA VAL A 47 17.93 -16.52 5.49
C VAL A 47 18.95 -16.65 4.37
N THR A 48 18.66 -17.52 3.41
CA THR A 48 19.53 -17.75 2.24
C THR A 48 19.69 -16.46 1.42
N ALA A 49 18.62 -15.65 1.32
CA ALA A 49 18.64 -14.34 0.69
C ALA A 49 19.63 -13.38 1.36
N ILE A 50 19.60 -13.30 2.69
CA ILE A 50 20.48 -12.44 3.46
C ILE A 50 21.93 -12.89 3.29
N GLU A 51 22.23 -14.16 3.53
CA GLU A 51 23.59 -14.70 3.40
C GLU A 51 24.17 -14.45 2.00
N ARG A 52 23.39 -14.74 0.95
CA ARG A 52 23.83 -14.48 -0.43
C ARG A 52 24.01 -13.00 -0.74
N ALA A 53 23.17 -12.12 -0.19
CA ALA A 53 23.33 -10.68 -0.35
C ALA A 53 24.62 -10.19 0.32
N MET A 54 24.91 -10.69 1.52
CA MET A 54 26.13 -10.36 2.26
C MET A 54 27.37 -10.80 1.48
N ASP A 55 27.37 -12.03 0.97
CA ASP A 55 28.49 -12.60 0.21
C ASP A 55 28.68 -11.93 -1.16
N GLN A 56 27.61 -11.86 -1.97
CA GLN A 56 27.69 -11.39 -3.36
C GLN A 56 28.00 -9.90 -3.45
N PHE A 57 27.55 -9.11 -2.48
CA PHE A 57 27.80 -7.66 -2.44
C PHE A 57 28.91 -7.26 -1.45
N ASN A 58 29.62 -8.25 -0.89
CA ASN A 58 30.76 -8.07 0.02
C ASN A 58 30.44 -7.13 1.20
N LEU A 59 29.29 -7.35 1.83
CA LEU A 59 28.79 -6.56 2.95
C LEU A 59 29.26 -7.17 4.27
N LYS A 60 29.65 -6.32 5.22
CA LYS A 60 29.88 -6.75 6.60
C LYS A 60 28.59 -6.60 7.41
N PRO A 61 28.39 -7.37 8.50
CA PRO A 61 27.20 -7.22 9.33
C PRO A 61 26.96 -5.79 9.81
N ASP A 62 28.06 -5.08 10.14
CA ASP A 62 28.03 -3.67 10.53
C ASP A 62 27.68 -2.71 9.38
N ASP A 63 27.72 -3.12 8.11
CA ASP A 63 27.27 -2.29 7.00
C ASP A 63 25.73 -2.22 6.94
N VAL A 64 25.01 -3.22 7.46
CA VAL A 64 23.55 -3.29 7.41
C VAL A 64 22.93 -2.41 8.50
N SER A 65 22.24 -1.33 8.11
CA SER A 65 21.55 -0.41 9.03
C SER A 65 20.06 -0.68 9.16
N PHE A 66 19.47 -1.35 8.17
CA PHE A 66 18.06 -1.69 8.14
C PHE A 66 17.83 -2.96 7.35
N ILE A 67 16.95 -3.82 7.86
CA ILE A 67 16.50 -5.01 7.16
C ILE A 67 15.00 -5.19 7.36
N ALA A 68 14.28 -5.38 6.26
CA ALA A 68 12.86 -5.64 6.31
C ALA A 68 12.43 -6.69 5.30
N HIS A 69 11.30 -7.36 5.57
CA HIS A 69 10.66 -8.22 4.59
C HIS A 69 9.15 -8.00 4.46
N SER A 70 8.61 -8.18 3.26
CA SER A 70 7.19 -8.40 2.99
C SER A 70 6.93 -9.88 2.72
N THR A 71 5.70 -10.32 2.99
CA THR A 71 5.30 -11.71 2.78
C THR A 71 3.82 -11.86 2.47
N THR A 72 3.52 -12.79 1.57
CA THR A 72 2.15 -13.16 1.20
C THR A 72 1.54 -14.22 2.12
N GLN A 73 2.27 -14.72 3.12
CA GLN A 73 1.83 -15.83 3.98
C GLN A 73 0.50 -15.55 4.69
N ALA A 74 0.28 -14.36 5.25
CA ALA A 74 -0.98 -14.04 5.94
C ALA A 74 -2.18 -14.07 4.99
N THR A 75 -2.04 -13.47 3.80
CA THR A 75 -3.09 -13.46 2.78
C THR A 75 -3.36 -14.88 2.27
N ASN A 76 -2.31 -15.67 2.01
CA ASN A 76 -2.46 -17.05 1.53
C ASN A 76 -3.10 -17.96 2.58
N ALA A 77 -2.69 -17.86 3.85
CA ALA A 77 -3.30 -18.61 4.95
C ALA A 77 -4.83 -18.40 5.02
N LEU A 78 -5.27 -17.15 4.89
CA LEU A 78 -6.69 -16.80 4.85
C LEU A 78 -7.39 -17.28 3.57
N LEU A 79 -6.74 -17.22 2.40
CA LEU A 79 -7.34 -17.63 1.12
C LEU A 79 -7.37 -19.15 0.92
N GLU A 80 -6.44 -19.89 1.52
CA GLU A 80 -6.34 -21.35 1.45
C GLU A 80 -7.10 -22.02 2.61
N GLY A 81 -7.46 -21.23 3.62
CA GLY A 81 -8.04 -21.70 4.87
C GLY A 81 -7.07 -22.54 5.69
N ASP A 82 -5.77 -22.25 5.59
CA ASP A 82 -4.71 -22.84 6.42
C ASP A 82 -4.48 -21.93 7.63
N VAL A 83 -5.39 -22.04 8.60
CA VAL A 83 -5.43 -21.21 9.79
C VAL A 83 -5.56 -22.06 11.04
N ALA A 84 -5.12 -21.51 12.17
CA ALA A 84 -5.20 -22.18 13.46
C ALA A 84 -6.63 -22.23 14.01
N ASP A 85 -6.93 -23.28 14.78
CA ASP A 85 -8.19 -23.38 15.55
C ASP A 85 -8.22 -22.32 16.67
N VAL A 86 -9.24 -21.46 16.62
CA VAL A 86 -9.39 -20.31 17.53
C VAL A 86 -10.47 -20.57 18.57
N GLY A 87 -10.17 -20.23 19.82
CA GLY A 87 -11.13 -20.12 20.91
C GLY A 87 -11.38 -18.66 21.28
N VAL A 88 -12.60 -18.31 21.66
CA VAL A 88 -12.96 -16.99 22.19
C VAL A 88 -13.39 -17.15 23.64
N ILE A 89 -12.74 -16.41 24.53
CA ILE A 89 -13.20 -16.19 25.90
C ILE A 89 -13.87 -14.81 25.93
N GLY A 90 -15.20 -14.82 25.92
CA GLY A 90 -16.00 -13.62 26.10
C GLY A 90 -16.15 -13.29 27.57
N VAL A 91 -16.07 -12.01 27.94
CA VAL A 91 -16.27 -11.55 29.32
C VAL A 91 -17.36 -10.48 29.35
N GLY A 92 -18.24 -10.57 30.35
CA GLY A 92 -19.21 -9.52 30.64
C GLY A 92 -19.49 -9.41 32.13
N ARG A 93 -19.96 -8.23 32.54
CA ARG A 93 -20.32 -7.90 33.91
C ARG A 93 -21.82 -7.63 34.01
N GLY A 94 -22.36 -7.74 35.22
CA GLY A 94 -23.74 -7.35 35.54
C GLY A 94 -24.82 -7.84 34.57
N PHE A 95 -25.71 -6.91 34.19
CA PHE A 95 -26.83 -7.17 33.28
C PHE A 95 -26.42 -7.22 31.80
N GLU A 96 -25.33 -6.53 31.40
CA GLU A 96 -24.87 -6.58 29.99
C GLU A 96 -24.28 -7.93 29.58
N SER A 97 -23.98 -8.81 30.55
CA SER A 97 -23.41 -10.15 30.31
C SER A 97 -24.16 -10.95 29.24
N TRP A 98 -25.49 -10.82 29.17
CA TRP A 98 -26.28 -11.49 28.14
C TRP A 98 -25.97 -10.99 26.72
N PHE A 99 -25.85 -9.67 26.56
CA PHE A 99 -25.47 -9.05 25.29
C PHE A 99 -24.01 -9.34 24.95
N ALA A 100 -23.11 -9.26 25.92
CA ALA A 100 -21.69 -9.55 25.76
C ALA A 100 -21.46 -10.99 25.28
N ASN A 101 -22.15 -11.96 25.88
CA ASN A 101 -22.10 -13.36 25.45
C ASN A 101 -22.50 -13.50 23.96
N ARG A 102 -23.68 -12.98 23.58
CA ARG A 102 -24.14 -13.04 22.18
C ARG A 102 -23.28 -12.26 21.19
N ALA A 103 -22.60 -11.21 21.64
CA ALA A 103 -21.74 -10.38 20.81
C ALA A 103 -20.35 -10.99 20.60
N THR A 104 -19.88 -11.80 21.55
CA THR A 104 -18.58 -12.49 21.48
C THR A 104 -18.66 -13.85 20.78
N ILE A 105 -19.85 -14.41 20.59
CA ILE A 105 -20.05 -15.53 19.66
C ILE A 105 -19.87 -15.02 18.22
N VAL A 106 -18.80 -15.49 17.57
CA VAL A 106 -18.46 -15.16 16.19
C VAL A 106 -19.09 -16.20 15.25
N PRO A 107 -20.00 -15.80 14.34
CA PRO A 107 -20.53 -16.72 13.35
C PRO A 107 -19.41 -17.19 12.40
N PRO A 108 -19.56 -18.34 11.71
CA PRO A 108 -18.59 -18.81 10.75
C PRO A 108 -18.15 -17.70 9.79
N VAL A 109 -16.85 -17.49 9.67
CA VAL A 109 -16.26 -16.51 8.76
C VAL A 109 -15.78 -17.29 7.54
N SER A 110 -16.42 -17.07 6.39
CA SER A 110 -16.02 -17.76 5.17
C SER A 110 -14.64 -17.31 4.73
N LEU A 111 -13.71 -18.26 4.59
CA LEU A 111 -12.32 -18.01 4.19
C LEU A 111 -12.11 -18.27 2.71
N THR A 112 -12.62 -19.41 2.24
CA THR A 112 -12.58 -19.82 0.83
C THR A 112 -13.74 -20.74 0.51
N ALA A 113 -13.89 -21.14 -0.75
CA ALA A 113 -14.97 -22.02 -1.17
C ALA A 113 -14.93 -23.34 -0.39
N GLY A 114 -15.91 -23.54 0.49
CA GLY A 114 -16.06 -24.76 1.29
C GLY A 114 -15.22 -24.82 2.58
N LYS A 115 -14.56 -23.73 2.99
CA LYS A 115 -13.88 -23.64 4.29
C LYS A 115 -14.28 -22.37 5.04
N ASP A 116 -14.75 -22.58 6.28
CA ASP A 116 -15.11 -21.51 7.20
C ASP A 116 -14.23 -21.57 8.45
N LEU A 117 -13.86 -20.39 8.96
CA LEU A 117 -13.26 -20.25 10.28
C LEU A 117 -14.38 -20.27 11.34
N CYS A 118 -14.39 -21.35 12.11
CA CYS A 118 -15.36 -21.59 13.18
C CYS A 118 -14.70 -21.44 14.55
N ALA A 119 -14.85 -20.28 15.17
CA ALA A 119 -14.31 -20.06 16.51
C ALA A 119 -15.12 -20.81 17.57
N GLN A 120 -14.43 -21.52 18.45
CA GLN A 120 -15.03 -22.07 19.66
C GLN A 120 -15.25 -20.97 20.69
N HIS A 121 -16.19 -21.15 21.62
CA HIS A 121 -16.59 -20.08 22.54
C HIS A 121 -16.73 -20.60 23.97
N GLU A 122 -16.22 -19.79 24.90
CA GLU A 122 -16.45 -19.85 26.34
C GLU A 122 -16.84 -18.46 26.83
N PHE A 123 -17.66 -18.39 27.88
CA PHE A 123 -18.10 -17.12 28.44
C PHE A 123 -17.93 -17.06 29.96
N ILE A 124 -17.30 -15.98 30.42
CA ILE A 124 -17.11 -15.71 31.84
C ILE A 124 -18.02 -14.56 32.23
N LYS A 125 -18.96 -14.85 33.13
CA LYS A 125 -19.74 -13.82 33.82
C LYS A 125 -18.92 -13.34 35.01
N ALA A 126 -18.23 -12.21 34.86
CA ALA A 126 -17.39 -11.67 35.91
C ALA A 126 -18.26 -11.18 37.09
N SER A 127 -18.15 -11.88 38.23
CA SER A 127 -18.64 -11.42 39.54
C SER A 127 -17.45 -11.26 40.49
N ASN A 128 -17.56 -10.37 41.49
CA ASN A 128 -16.48 -10.11 42.44
C ASN A 128 -15.92 -11.42 43.02
N GLY A 129 -14.64 -11.71 42.75
CA GLY A 129 -13.89 -12.85 43.30
C GLY A 129 -13.90 -14.16 42.49
N SER A 130 -14.67 -14.29 41.38
CA SER A 130 -14.79 -15.56 40.62
C SER A 130 -14.09 -15.60 39.27
N VAL A 131 -13.50 -14.47 38.84
CA VAL A 131 -12.98 -14.31 37.46
C VAL A 131 -11.81 -15.24 37.17
N GLU A 132 -10.81 -15.31 38.05
CA GLU A 132 -9.60 -16.11 37.78
C GLU A 132 -9.85 -17.61 37.64
N ALA A 133 -10.69 -18.19 38.51
CA ALA A 133 -11.05 -19.60 38.41
C ALA A 133 -11.84 -19.89 37.12
N GLY A 134 -12.70 -18.96 36.69
CA GLY A 134 -13.38 -19.04 35.40
C GLY A 134 -12.44 -18.99 34.21
N ILE A 135 -11.35 -18.19 34.30
CA ILE A 135 -10.32 -18.10 33.26
C ILE A 135 -9.60 -19.44 33.10
N ASP A 136 -9.12 -20.03 34.20
CA ASP A 136 -8.37 -21.29 34.15
C ASP A 136 -9.23 -22.44 33.59
N ALA A 137 -10.50 -22.50 33.99
CA ALA A 137 -11.45 -23.48 33.46
C ALA A 137 -11.71 -23.28 31.95
N ALA A 138 -11.93 -22.04 31.51
CA ALA A 138 -12.18 -21.73 30.11
C ALA A 138 -10.97 -22.06 29.22
N ILE A 139 -9.75 -21.70 29.65
CA ILE A 139 -8.51 -22.02 28.94
C ILE A 139 -8.36 -23.55 28.82
N LYS A 140 -8.55 -24.28 29.92
CA LYS A 140 -8.47 -25.74 29.92
C LYS A 140 -9.50 -26.36 28.96
N ASN A 141 -10.76 -25.95 29.04
CA ASN A 141 -11.82 -26.47 28.17
C ASN A 141 -11.53 -26.22 26.69
N LEU A 142 -11.03 -25.03 26.32
CA LEU A 142 -10.68 -24.72 24.93
C LEU A 142 -9.45 -25.52 24.47
N SER A 143 -8.44 -25.67 25.32
CA SER A 143 -7.26 -26.49 25.05
C SER A 143 -7.61 -27.95 24.80
N GLU A 144 -8.50 -28.54 25.60
CA GLU A 144 -8.97 -29.93 25.45
C GLU A 144 -9.74 -30.15 24.13
N ARG A 145 -10.31 -29.08 23.55
CA ARG A 145 -10.97 -29.09 22.24
C ARG A 145 -10.03 -28.76 21.07
N GLY A 146 -8.72 -28.74 21.31
CA GLY A 146 -7.70 -28.59 20.27
C GLY A 146 -7.37 -27.16 19.85
N VAL A 147 -7.95 -26.14 20.51
CA VAL A 147 -7.66 -24.72 20.23
C VAL A 147 -6.16 -24.45 20.38
N LYS A 148 -5.60 -23.71 19.42
CA LYS A 148 -4.19 -23.28 19.43
C LYS A 148 -4.01 -21.82 19.85
N VAL A 149 -5.04 -21.00 19.65
CA VAL A 149 -5.01 -19.57 19.94
C VAL A 149 -6.28 -19.14 20.64
N ILE A 150 -6.17 -18.40 21.74
CA ILE A 150 -7.32 -17.85 22.48
C ILE A 150 -7.43 -16.34 22.28
N VAL A 151 -8.64 -15.89 21.95
CA VAL A 151 -9.04 -14.49 21.90
C VAL A 151 -9.73 -14.11 23.20
N ALA A 152 -9.23 -13.09 23.91
CA ALA A 152 -9.92 -12.48 25.03
C ALA A 152 -10.70 -11.24 24.56
N SER A 153 -12.00 -11.17 24.86
CA SER A 153 -12.82 -10.02 24.46
C SER A 153 -13.87 -9.68 25.53
N GLU A 154 -13.71 -8.54 26.18
CA GLU A 154 -14.59 -8.05 27.23
C GLU A 154 -15.48 -6.89 26.73
N ALA A 155 -16.73 -6.82 27.18
CA ALA A 155 -17.53 -5.60 26.98
C ALA A 155 -16.84 -4.40 27.65
N PHE A 156 -16.68 -3.29 26.92
CA PHE A 156 -15.90 -2.11 27.37
C PHE A 156 -14.41 -2.38 27.63
N GLY A 157 -13.86 -3.49 27.12
CA GLY A 157 -12.43 -3.81 27.27
C GLY A 157 -11.49 -2.83 26.54
N VAL A 158 -12.02 -1.92 25.72
CA VAL A 158 -11.25 -0.79 25.16
C VAL A 158 -10.85 0.19 26.26
N ASP A 159 -11.76 0.43 27.22
CA ASP A 159 -11.56 1.37 28.32
C ASP A 159 -10.89 0.71 29.53
N GLN A 160 -11.15 -0.59 29.75
CA GLN A 160 -10.65 -1.40 30.87
C GLN A 160 -10.06 -2.73 30.36
N PRO A 161 -8.79 -2.76 29.91
CA PRO A 161 -8.21 -3.91 29.25
C PRO A 161 -7.70 -5.00 30.21
N GLU A 162 -7.76 -4.78 31.53
CA GLU A 162 -7.03 -5.58 32.52
C GLU A 162 -7.44 -7.06 32.51
N THR A 163 -8.73 -7.35 32.35
CA THR A 163 -9.20 -8.75 32.27
C THR A 163 -8.75 -9.43 30.98
N GLU A 164 -8.79 -8.71 29.85
CA GLU A 164 -8.32 -9.25 28.57
C GLU A 164 -6.82 -9.57 28.66
N GLN A 165 -6.03 -8.68 29.26
CA GLN A 165 -4.60 -8.87 29.48
C GLN A 165 -4.31 -10.05 30.42
N LEU A 166 -5.08 -10.22 31.50
CA LEU A 166 -4.94 -11.35 32.42
C LEU A 166 -5.22 -12.69 31.72
N ILE A 167 -6.29 -12.77 30.93
CA ILE A 167 -6.62 -13.96 30.13
C ILE A 167 -5.48 -14.29 29.16
N ALA A 168 -4.98 -13.28 28.45
CA ALA A 168 -3.89 -13.48 27.50
C ALA A 168 -2.60 -13.95 28.19
N LYS A 169 -2.27 -13.39 29.36
CA LYS A 169 -1.13 -13.82 30.17
C LYS A 169 -1.24 -15.29 30.56
N LYS A 170 -2.35 -15.69 31.18
CA LYS A 170 -2.60 -17.09 31.61
C LYS A 170 -2.63 -18.07 30.43
N THR A 171 -3.17 -17.63 29.29
CA THR A 171 -3.17 -18.44 28.05
C THR A 171 -1.74 -18.72 27.58
N ARG A 172 -0.86 -17.70 27.58
CA ARG A 172 0.55 -17.87 27.20
C ARG A 172 1.31 -18.74 28.19
N GLU A 173 1.04 -18.61 29.50
CA GLU A 173 1.59 -19.49 30.55
C GLU A 173 1.17 -20.95 30.36
N ALA A 174 -0.01 -21.20 29.77
CA ALA A 174 -0.49 -22.54 29.40
C ALA A 174 0.10 -23.07 28.06
N GLY A 175 1.02 -22.34 27.42
CA GLY A 175 1.67 -22.76 26.17
C GLY A 175 0.81 -22.55 24.91
N LEU A 176 -0.25 -21.75 24.98
CA LEU A 176 -1.09 -21.38 23.85
C LEU A 176 -0.80 -19.95 23.39
N PHE A 177 -1.12 -19.64 22.14
CA PHE A 177 -1.07 -18.26 21.66
C PHE A 177 -2.28 -17.47 22.16
N ALA A 178 -2.13 -16.15 22.31
CA ALA A 178 -3.19 -15.28 22.81
C ALA A 178 -3.27 -13.95 22.05
N THR A 179 -4.50 -13.54 21.75
CA THR A 179 -4.85 -12.24 21.18
C THR A 179 -5.86 -11.54 22.10
N THR A 180 -5.71 -10.24 22.35
CA THR A 180 -6.74 -9.46 23.06
C THR A 180 -7.52 -8.57 22.11
N GLY A 181 -8.80 -8.35 22.38
CA GLY A 181 -9.67 -7.52 21.56
C GLY A 181 -9.20 -6.07 21.51
N HIS A 182 -8.76 -5.50 22.64
CA HIS A 182 -8.30 -4.11 22.72
C HIS A 182 -6.96 -3.85 22.02
N GLU A 183 -6.01 -4.80 22.01
CA GLU A 183 -4.74 -4.68 21.28
C GLU A 183 -4.96 -4.71 19.76
N VAL A 184 -5.94 -5.51 19.29
CA VAL A 184 -6.25 -5.59 17.86
C VAL A 184 -6.98 -4.34 17.38
N SER A 185 -7.93 -3.83 18.17
CA SER A 185 -8.63 -2.59 17.86
C SER A 185 -9.19 -1.92 19.10
N SER A 186 -8.96 -0.61 19.20
CA SER A 186 -9.51 0.25 20.25
C SER A 186 -10.85 0.90 19.85
N LEU A 187 -11.55 0.37 18.84
CA LEU A 187 -12.87 0.86 18.44
C LEU A 187 -14.00 0.16 19.21
N TYR A 188 -15.08 0.89 19.51
CA TYR A 188 -16.29 0.29 20.05
C TYR A 188 -16.95 -0.63 19.04
N GLY A 189 -17.80 -1.55 19.52
CA GLY A 189 -18.49 -2.52 18.67
C GLY A 189 -17.97 -3.93 18.88
N LEU A 190 -18.32 -4.49 20.04
CA LEU A 190 -17.81 -5.77 20.56
C LEU A 190 -17.86 -6.91 19.53
N ARG A 191 -18.92 -7.00 18.72
CA ARG A 191 -19.07 -8.04 17.68
C ARG A 191 -18.01 -7.93 16.58
N VAL A 192 -17.79 -6.72 16.06
CA VAL A 192 -16.82 -6.51 14.97
C VAL A 192 -15.39 -6.60 15.49
N ARG A 193 -15.15 -6.08 16.70
CA ARG A 193 -13.86 -6.20 17.40
C ARG A 193 -13.49 -7.66 17.66
N THR A 194 -14.40 -8.45 18.24
CA THR A 194 -14.16 -9.88 18.50
C THR A 194 -13.91 -10.65 17.20
N ARG A 195 -14.69 -10.38 16.14
CA ARG A 195 -14.46 -11.02 14.83
C ARG A 195 -13.08 -10.66 14.26
N THR A 196 -12.67 -9.39 14.36
CA THR A 196 -11.34 -8.95 13.88
C THR A 196 -10.23 -9.64 14.68
N ALA A 197 -10.39 -9.75 16.00
CA ALA A 197 -9.44 -10.47 16.86
C ALA A 197 -9.40 -11.98 16.56
N VAL A 198 -10.51 -12.61 16.19
CA VAL A 198 -10.54 -14.01 15.73
C VAL A 198 -9.77 -14.19 14.43
N ILE A 199 -9.93 -13.31 13.44
CA ILE A 199 -9.17 -13.38 12.18
C ILE A 199 -7.67 -13.16 12.44
N ASN A 200 -7.33 -12.21 13.31
CA ASN A 200 -5.96 -11.96 13.75
C ASN A 200 -5.34 -13.19 14.43
N ALA A 201 -6.06 -13.79 15.37
CA ALA A 201 -5.64 -14.99 16.10
C ALA A 201 -5.44 -16.20 15.18
N ALA A 202 -6.30 -16.37 14.18
CA ALA A 202 -6.28 -17.50 13.25
C ALA A 202 -4.96 -17.61 12.47
N ILE A 203 -4.32 -16.49 12.12
CA ILE A 203 -3.04 -16.48 11.38
C ILE A 203 -1.81 -16.36 12.28
N LEU A 204 -2.00 -16.09 13.57
CA LEU A 204 -0.92 -15.74 14.50
C LEU A 204 0.20 -16.79 14.58
N PRO A 205 -0.08 -18.11 14.72
CA PRO A 205 0.99 -19.10 14.87
C PRO A 205 1.91 -19.16 13.65
N ARG A 206 1.32 -19.13 12.45
CA ARG A 206 2.06 -19.21 11.19
C ARG A 206 2.93 -17.98 10.95
N MET A 207 2.44 -16.79 11.32
CA MET A 207 3.20 -15.55 11.18
C MET A 207 4.34 -15.46 12.18
N ILE A 208 4.13 -15.88 13.44
CA ILE A 208 5.18 -15.90 14.47
C ILE A 208 6.30 -16.85 14.07
N GLU A 209 5.97 -18.08 13.66
CA GLU A 209 6.95 -19.08 13.23
C GLU A 209 7.93 -18.49 12.21
N THR A 210 7.40 -17.83 11.17
CA THR A 210 8.21 -17.21 10.12
C THR A 210 9.04 -16.03 10.65
N ALA A 211 8.43 -15.15 11.44
CA ALA A 211 9.09 -13.94 11.92
C ALA A 211 10.23 -14.24 12.92
N GLU A 212 10.01 -15.14 13.88
CA GLU A 212 10.99 -15.53 14.88
C GLU A 212 12.17 -16.27 14.27
N MET A 213 11.93 -17.24 13.36
CA MET A 213 13.02 -17.95 12.68
C MET A 213 13.90 -16.98 11.88
N THR A 214 13.28 -16.02 11.20
CA THR A 214 14.02 -15.00 10.45
C THR A 214 14.82 -14.10 11.39
N GLU A 215 14.23 -13.66 12.52
CA GLU A 215 14.88 -12.80 13.49
C GLU A 215 16.10 -13.47 14.14
N ILE A 216 15.96 -14.74 14.53
CA ILE A 216 17.06 -15.55 15.09
C ILE A 216 18.22 -15.59 14.10
N CYS A 217 17.94 -15.79 12.81
CA CYS A 217 18.98 -15.86 11.81
C CYS A 217 19.67 -14.52 11.57
N VAL A 218 18.92 -13.42 11.48
CA VAL A 218 19.50 -12.07 11.34
C VAL A 218 20.49 -11.82 12.47
N LYS A 219 20.10 -12.18 13.71
CA LYS A 219 20.96 -12.07 14.88
C LYS A 219 22.17 -13.01 14.81
N SER A 220 22.02 -14.26 14.35
CA SER A 220 23.15 -15.20 14.24
C SER A 220 24.17 -14.80 13.17
N SER A 221 23.74 -14.06 12.14
CA SER A 221 24.64 -13.49 11.12
C SER A 221 25.43 -12.27 11.60
N GLY A 222 25.27 -11.88 12.87
CA GLY A 222 25.97 -10.73 13.48
C GLY A 222 25.40 -9.37 13.10
N ILE A 223 24.27 -9.31 12.40
CA ILE A 223 23.62 -8.06 12.03
C ILE A 223 22.91 -7.50 13.27
N SER A 224 23.26 -6.28 13.65
CA SER A 224 22.68 -5.59 14.82
C SER A 224 21.40 -4.83 14.51
N ALA A 225 21.10 -4.58 13.23
CA ALA A 225 19.87 -3.91 12.81
C ALA A 225 18.64 -4.79 13.12
N PRO A 226 17.54 -4.21 13.65
CA PRO A 226 16.33 -4.97 13.92
C PRO A 226 15.68 -5.43 12.62
N LEU A 227 15.12 -6.65 12.65
CA LEU A 227 14.27 -7.15 11.58
C LEU A 227 12.90 -6.48 11.64
N MET A 228 12.50 -5.90 10.50
CA MET A 228 11.21 -5.24 10.34
C MET A 228 10.31 -6.02 9.37
N ILE A 229 9.01 -5.92 9.58
CA ILE A 229 7.97 -6.64 8.81
C ILE A 229 7.06 -5.63 8.13
N MET A 230 6.82 -5.83 6.84
CA MET A 230 5.99 -4.94 6.04
C MET A 230 4.52 -5.04 6.43
N ARG A 231 3.87 -3.88 6.57
CA ARG A 231 2.47 -3.72 6.92
C ARG A 231 1.61 -3.44 5.67
N SER A 232 0.32 -3.66 5.83
CA SER A 232 -0.75 -3.48 4.86
C SER A 232 -1.07 -2.02 4.55
N ASP A 233 -0.47 -1.08 5.28
CA ASP A 233 -0.63 0.38 5.17
C ASP A 233 0.64 1.09 4.64
N GLY A 234 1.60 0.31 4.12
CA GLY A 234 2.82 0.81 3.49
C GLY A 234 3.94 1.19 4.47
N GLY A 235 3.77 0.96 5.77
CA GLY A 235 4.84 1.07 6.76
C GLY A 235 5.41 -0.28 7.17
N VAL A 236 6.32 -0.28 8.14
CA VAL A 236 6.87 -1.49 8.76
C VAL A 236 6.63 -1.51 10.27
N MET A 237 6.70 -2.71 10.86
CA MET A 237 6.64 -2.94 12.31
C MET A 237 7.70 -3.95 12.76
N SER A 238 8.02 -3.96 14.05
CA SER A 238 8.90 -4.94 14.65
C SER A 238 8.26 -6.33 14.72
N VAL A 239 9.08 -7.37 14.90
CA VAL A 239 8.61 -8.74 15.16
C VAL A 239 7.71 -8.79 16.41
N ALA A 240 8.07 -8.07 17.47
CA ALA A 240 7.26 -7.98 18.69
C ALA A 240 5.82 -7.50 18.43
N GLU A 241 5.63 -6.60 17.46
CA GLU A 241 4.30 -6.11 17.11
C GLU A 241 3.51 -7.11 16.26
N VAL A 242 4.19 -7.97 15.48
CA VAL A 242 3.57 -9.10 14.77
C VAL A 242 2.96 -10.11 15.73
N HIS A 243 3.47 -10.24 16.96
CA HIS A 243 2.83 -11.09 17.98
C HIS A 243 1.45 -10.56 18.44
N ARG A 244 1.18 -9.26 18.26
CA ARG A 244 -0.09 -8.64 18.65
C ARG A 244 -1.03 -8.55 17.47
N ARG A 245 -0.55 -8.03 16.34
CA ARG A 245 -1.36 -7.65 15.19
C ARG A 245 -0.82 -8.24 13.87
N PRO A 246 -0.64 -9.58 13.73
CA PRO A 246 -0.21 -10.18 12.47
C PRO A 246 -1.16 -9.87 11.30
N ILE A 247 -2.42 -9.53 11.57
CA ILE A 247 -3.40 -9.11 10.55
C ILE A 247 -2.95 -7.89 9.75
N LEU A 248 -2.07 -7.05 10.31
CA LEU A 248 -1.46 -5.93 9.60
C LEU A 248 -0.50 -6.36 8.50
N THR A 249 -0.14 -7.63 8.37
CA THR A 249 0.72 -8.12 7.27
C THR A 249 -0.06 -8.55 6.03
N MET A 250 -1.40 -8.52 6.08
CA MET A 250 -2.26 -8.79 4.93
C MET A 250 -1.96 -7.81 3.79
N LEU A 251 -1.85 -8.28 2.55
CA LEU A 251 -1.56 -7.43 1.39
C LEU A 251 -0.25 -6.62 1.51
N SER A 252 0.74 -7.13 2.25
CA SER A 252 2.03 -6.44 2.44
C SER A 252 2.85 -6.30 1.15
N GLY A 253 2.68 -7.20 0.17
CA GLY A 253 3.33 -7.12 -1.15
C GLY A 253 2.95 -5.86 -1.94
N PRO A 254 1.66 -5.66 -2.29
CA PRO A 254 1.21 -4.42 -2.93
C PRO A 254 1.53 -3.16 -2.12
N ALA A 255 1.49 -3.26 -0.78
CA ALA A 255 1.89 -2.15 0.06
C ALA A 255 3.38 -1.79 -0.08
N ALA A 256 4.22 -2.77 -0.39
CA ALA A 256 5.62 -2.56 -0.69
C ALA A 256 5.84 -1.83 -2.01
N GLY A 257 5.17 -2.20 -3.10
CA GLY A 257 5.25 -1.46 -4.35
C GLY A 257 4.88 0.02 -4.17
N ILE A 258 3.82 0.29 -3.40
CA ILE A 258 3.37 1.65 -3.09
C ILE A 258 4.39 2.40 -2.23
N ALA A 259 4.99 1.76 -1.23
CA ALA A 259 6.08 2.36 -0.45
C ALA A 259 7.28 2.72 -1.35
N GLY A 260 7.61 1.87 -2.33
CA GLY A 260 8.61 2.14 -3.35
C GLY A 260 8.27 3.37 -4.19
N ALA A 261 7.02 3.46 -4.65
CA ALA A 261 6.54 4.63 -5.40
C ALA A 261 6.64 5.94 -4.59
N LEU A 262 6.27 5.91 -3.31
CA LEU A 262 6.33 7.07 -2.42
C LEU A 262 7.75 7.49 -2.08
N MET A 263 8.62 6.53 -1.75
CA MET A 263 9.92 6.83 -1.12
C MET A 263 11.10 6.83 -2.09
N HIS A 264 11.06 5.99 -3.11
CA HIS A 264 12.11 5.88 -4.14
C HIS A 264 11.79 6.72 -5.38
N GLU A 265 10.55 6.64 -5.87
CA GLU A 265 10.09 7.44 -7.02
C GLU A 265 9.59 8.83 -6.64
N ARG A 266 9.46 9.10 -5.34
CA ARG A 266 9.06 10.38 -4.73
C ARG A 266 7.73 10.89 -5.29
N VAL A 267 6.79 9.98 -5.54
CA VAL A 267 5.45 10.30 -6.03
C VAL A 267 4.66 10.98 -4.90
N SER A 268 4.14 12.17 -5.17
CA SER A 268 3.24 12.89 -4.24
C SER A 268 1.78 12.74 -4.62
N ASP A 269 1.46 12.75 -5.91
CA ASP A 269 0.10 12.48 -6.39
C ASP A 269 0.15 11.67 -7.69
N GLY A 270 -0.79 10.74 -7.84
CA GLY A 270 -0.93 9.92 -9.03
C GLY A 270 -1.58 8.58 -8.75
N ILE A 271 -1.61 7.74 -9.78
CA ILE A 271 -2.11 6.37 -9.68
C ILE A 271 -0.94 5.43 -9.90
N PHE A 272 -0.62 4.64 -8.88
CA PHE A 272 0.40 3.61 -8.98
C PHE A 272 -0.23 2.30 -9.45
N ILE A 273 0.36 1.70 -10.48
CA ILE A 273 -0.07 0.46 -11.09
C ILE A 273 1.11 -0.51 -11.06
N GLU A 274 1.06 -1.48 -10.14
CA GLU A 274 2.03 -2.56 -10.10
C GLU A 274 1.58 -3.69 -11.02
N VAL A 275 2.30 -3.93 -12.11
CA VAL A 275 1.97 -4.95 -13.11
C VAL A 275 2.94 -6.12 -12.99
N GLY A 276 2.41 -7.26 -12.56
CA GLY A 276 3.11 -8.54 -12.56
C GLY A 276 2.86 -9.35 -13.85
N GLY A 277 3.22 -10.64 -13.80
CA GLY A 277 2.91 -11.59 -14.88
C GLY A 277 1.42 -12.00 -14.93
N THR A 278 0.72 -11.95 -13.81
CA THR A 278 -0.68 -12.45 -13.69
C THR A 278 -1.70 -11.34 -13.59
N SER A 279 -1.38 -10.31 -12.82
CA SER A 279 -2.31 -9.31 -12.33
C SER A 279 -1.70 -7.92 -12.36
N ALA A 280 -2.56 -6.92 -12.19
CA ALA A 280 -2.20 -5.55 -11.96
C ALA A 280 -2.89 -5.05 -10.69
N ASP A 281 -2.11 -4.46 -9.79
CA ASP A 281 -2.58 -3.85 -8.55
C ASP A 281 -2.58 -2.32 -8.69
N ILE A 282 -3.77 -1.71 -8.57
CA ILE A 282 -3.97 -0.27 -8.78
C ILE A 282 -4.24 0.41 -7.44
N SER A 283 -3.55 1.53 -7.19
CA SER A 283 -3.67 2.33 -5.98
C SER A 283 -3.58 3.82 -6.25
N VAL A 284 -4.17 4.63 -5.37
CA VAL A 284 -4.11 6.10 -5.43
C VAL A 284 -3.09 6.62 -4.43
N ILE A 285 -2.25 7.55 -4.89
CA ILE A 285 -1.36 8.35 -4.05
C ILE A 285 -1.85 9.79 -4.14
N ARG A 286 -2.02 10.45 -2.98
CA ARG A 286 -2.43 11.85 -2.85
C ARG A 286 -1.70 12.48 -1.68
N ASP A 287 -1.17 13.69 -1.85
CA ASP A 287 -0.46 14.42 -0.79
C ASP A 287 0.70 13.65 -0.17
N GLY A 288 1.42 12.87 -0.97
CA GLY A 288 2.52 12.01 -0.52
C GLY A 288 2.06 10.86 0.37
N SER A 289 0.76 10.56 0.40
CA SER A 289 0.16 9.49 1.19
C SER A 289 -0.69 8.57 0.32
N PRO A 290 -0.66 7.26 0.57
CA PRO A 290 -1.51 6.33 -0.17
C PRO A 290 -2.94 6.37 0.36
N ALA A 291 -3.91 6.23 -0.54
CA ALA A 291 -5.31 6.08 -0.16
C ALA A 291 -5.52 4.80 0.65
N THR A 292 -6.42 4.86 1.64
CA THR A 292 -6.74 3.73 2.52
C THR A 292 -8.23 3.47 2.56
N ARG A 293 -8.60 2.21 2.84
CA ARG A 293 -10.00 1.81 3.04
C ARG A 293 -10.14 0.77 4.15
N PRO A 294 -11.33 0.66 4.78
CA PRO A 294 -11.61 -0.40 5.72
C PRO A 294 -11.46 -1.78 5.07
N ALA A 295 -10.69 -2.65 5.72
CA ALA A 295 -10.41 -3.99 5.25
C ALA A 295 -11.65 -4.87 5.32
N ARG A 296 -11.76 -5.78 4.34
CA ARG A 296 -12.84 -6.76 4.26
C ARG A 296 -12.28 -8.13 3.90
N LEU A 297 -12.74 -9.16 4.60
CA LEU A 297 -12.46 -10.56 4.27
C LEU A 297 -13.79 -11.22 3.86
N ASN A 298 -13.92 -11.61 2.59
CA ASN A 298 -15.14 -12.23 2.01
C ASN A 298 -16.46 -11.55 2.45
N GLY A 299 -16.49 -10.22 2.39
CA GLY A 299 -17.66 -9.41 2.76
C GLY A 299 -17.72 -8.99 4.23
N HIS A 300 -17.01 -9.66 5.14
CA HIS A 300 -16.93 -9.32 6.55
C HIS A 300 -16.01 -8.11 6.77
N ARG A 301 -16.57 -7.01 7.30
CA ARG A 301 -15.81 -5.81 7.68
C ARG A 301 -14.92 -6.09 8.89
N MET A 302 -13.72 -5.53 8.88
CA MET A 302 -12.75 -5.61 9.98
C MET A 302 -12.45 -4.21 10.52
N TYR A 303 -12.00 -4.13 11.78
CA TYR A 303 -11.46 -2.89 12.34
C TYR A 303 -9.97 -2.76 12.05
N LEU A 304 -9.68 -2.69 10.75
CA LEU A 304 -8.37 -2.47 10.19
C LEU A 304 -8.57 -1.63 8.93
N ASN A 305 -7.69 -0.65 8.69
CA ASN A 305 -7.57 -0.01 7.38
C ASN A 305 -6.34 -0.55 6.68
N THR A 306 -6.49 -0.84 5.39
CA THR A 306 -5.40 -1.22 4.51
C THR A 306 -5.28 -0.17 3.42
N LEU A 307 -4.17 -0.20 2.67
CA LEU A 307 -4.11 0.54 1.42
C LEU A 307 -5.29 0.13 0.52
N ASP A 308 -5.85 1.10 -0.20
CA ASP A 308 -6.84 0.80 -1.24
C ASP A 308 -6.14 0.29 -2.48
N VAL A 309 -5.99 -1.04 -2.52
CA VAL A 309 -5.48 -1.77 -3.66
C VAL A 309 -6.63 -2.46 -4.37
N ARG A 310 -6.73 -2.25 -5.68
CA ARG A 310 -7.68 -2.92 -6.59
C ARG A 310 -6.90 -3.83 -7.54
N THR A 311 -6.98 -5.13 -7.27
CA THR A 311 -6.32 -6.17 -8.06
C THR A 311 -7.19 -6.56 -9.25
N LEU A 312 -6.59 -6.54 -10.45
CA LEU A 312 -7.21 -7.01 -11.69
C LEU A 312 -6.46 -8.23 -12.22
N GLY A 313 -7.20 -9.20 -12.76
CA GLY A 313 -6.65 -10.36 -13.46
C GLY A 313 -6.13 -10.03 -14.87
N VAL A 314 -5.32 -8.99 -14.99
CA VAL A 314 -4.62 -8.62 -16.23
C VAL A 314 -3.20 -8.17 -15.89
N GLY A 315 -2.21 -8.86 -16.42
CA GLY A 315 -0.77 -8.58 -16.23
C GLY A 315 -0.02 -8.75 -17.54
N GLY A 316 1.32 -8.73 -17.51
CA GLY A 316 2.16 -8.90 -18.70
C GLY A 316 2.06 -10.29 -19.35
N GLY A 317 1.75 -11.31 -18.54
CA GLY A 317 1.60 -12.69 -18.97
C GLY A 317 0.19 -13.11 -19.33
N SER A 318 -0.77 -12.20 -19.32
CA SER A 318 -2.17 -12.53 -19.60
C SER A 318 -2.31 -13.10 -21.01
N MET A 319 -2.88 -14.31 -21.09
CA MET A 319 -3.13 -15.02 -22.33
C MET A 319 -4.32 -14.42 -23.06
N ILE A 320 -4.28 -14.45 -24.39
CA ILE A 320 -5.41 -14.02 -25.22
C ILE A 320 -6.40 -15.16 -25.42
N ARG A 321 -7.68 -14.81 -25.52
CA ARG A 321 -8.76 -15.73 -25.87
C ARG A 321 -9.33 -15.34 -27.23
N ILE A 322 -9.49 -16.33 -28.11
CA ILE A 322 -9.99 -16.12 -29.47
C ILE A 322 -11.35 -16.81 -29.59
N GLY A 323 -12.36 -16.05 -30.00
CA GLY A 323 -13.73 -16.55 -30.09
C GLY A 323 -14.57 -15.85 -31.15
N LYS A 324 -15.88 -16.03 -31.04
CA LYS A 324 -16.86 -15.29 -31.85
C LYS A 324 -17.28 -14.02 -31.11
N SER A 325 -17.08 -12.86 -31.72
CA SER A 325 -17.67 -11.60 -31.27
C SER A 325 -18.98 -11.35 -32.04
N PRO A 326 -19.95 -10.60 -31.50
CA PRO A 326 -21.15 -10.18 -32.23
C PRO A 326 -20.86 -9.56 -33.60
N ASP A 327 -19.72 -8.87 -33.73
CA ASP A 327 -19.35 -8.16 -34.94
C ASP A 327 -18.53 -9.02 -35.93
N HIS A 328 -17.71 -9.98 -35.44
CA HIS A 328 -16.79 -10.75 -36.29
C HIS A 328 -16.45 -12.15 -35.70
N PRO A 329 -16.63 -13.27 -36.45
CA PRO A 329 -16.08 -14.57 -36.07
C PRO A 329 -14.55 -14.56 -36.18
N GLY A 330 -13.84 -15.08 -35.16
CA GLY A 330 -12.37 -15.11 -35.13
C GLY A 330 -11.77 -13.79 -34.65
N SER A 331 -12.17 -13.32 -33.47
CA SER A 331 -11.66 -12.09 -32.86
C SER A 331 -11.14 -12.34 -31.44
N ILE A 332 -10.29 -11.43 -30.95
CA ILE A 332 -9.85 -11.41 -29.56
C ILE A 332 -11.06 -11.02 -28.70
N VAL A 333 -11.59 -11.98 -27.94
CA VAL A 333 -12.79 -11.80 -27.13
C VAL A 333 -12.47 -11.41 -25.69
N ASP A 334 -11.28 -11.76 -25.20
CA ASP A 334 -10.84 -11.47 -23.84
C ASP A 334 -9.31 -11.61 -23.72
N VAL A 335 -8.76 -11.01 -22.66
CA VAL A 335 -7.34 -11.07 -22.29
C VAL A 335 -7.24 -11.31 -20.78
N GLY A 336 -6.60 -12.41 -20.39
CA GLY A 336 -6.70 -12.94 -19.03
C GLY A 336 -8.05 -13.62 -18.76
N PRO A 337 -8.35 -14.00 -17.49
CA PRO A 337 -7.50 -13.86 -16.31
C PRO A 337 -6.34 -14.86 -16.27
N ARG A 338 -6.36 -15.89 -17.13
CA ARG A 338 -5.28 -16.88 -17.17
C ARG A 338 -3.99 -16.25 -17.70
N SER A 339 -2.88 -16.57 -17.04
CA SER A 339 -1.56 -16.13 -17.45
C SER A 339 -0.69 -17.31 -17.88
N ALA A 340 0.27 -17.04 -18.76
CA ALA A 340 1.08 -18.06 -19.44
C ALA A 340 1.85 -18.96 -18.45
N HIS A 341 2.48 -18.39 -17.43
CA HIS A 341 3.26 -19.17 -16.45
C HIS A 341 2.38 -20.12 -15.59
N ILE A 342 1.16 -19.74 -15.23
CA ILE A 342 0.20 -20.62 -14.52
C ILE A 342 -0.28 -21.73 -15.47
N ALA A 343 -0.37 -21.45 -16.76
CA ALA A 343 -0.68 -22.43 -17.79
C ALA A 343 0.53 -23.33 -18.17
N GLY A 344 1.70 -23.15 -17.56
CA GLY A 344 2.91 -23.89 -17.91
C GLY A 344 3.48 -23.53 -19.29
N MET A 345 3.20 -22.33 -19.79
CA MET A 345 3.59 -21.85 -21.12
C MET A 345 4.68 -20.79 -21.03
N GLY A 346 5.63 -20.82 -21.98
CA GLY A 346 6.55 -19.71 -22.21
C GLY A 346 5.84 -18.53 -22.89
N TYR A 347 6.48 -17.36 -22.95
CA TYR A 347 5.94 -16.20 -23.66
C TYR A 347 6.60 -16.19 -25.05
N THR A 348 5.85 -15.92 -26.11
CA THR A 348 6.44 -15.90 -27.47
C THR A 348 7.56 -14.87 -27.60
N CYS A 349 7.47 -13.73 -26.90
CA CYS A 349 8.51 -12.71 -26.91
C CYS A 349 9.83 -13.10 -26.24
N PHE A 350 9.84 -14.15 -25.40
CA PHE A 350 11.06 -14.65 -24.75
C PHE A 350 11.54 -15.98 -25.34
N ALA A 351 10.88 -16.47 -26.39
CA ALA A 351 11.34 -17.63 -27.14
C ALA A 351 12.48 -17.24 -28.08
N GLU A 352 13.33 -18.21 -28.41
CA GLU A 352 14.27 -18.03 -29.52
C GLU A 352 13.50 -18.07 -30.85
N PRO A 353 13.80 -17.20 -31.84
CA PRO A 353 13.03 -17.11 -33.09
C PRO A 353 12.93 -18.45 -33.82
N GLY A 354 14.01 -19.24 -33.80
CA GLY A 354 14.06 -20.57 -34.41
C GLY A 354 13.10 -21.58 -33.79
N GLU A 355 12.72 -21.44 -32.52
CA GLU A 355 11.73 -22.32 -31.86
C GLU A 355 10.31 -22.05 -32.36
N LEU A 356 10.01 -20.82 -32.76
CA LEU A 356 8.70 -20.42 -33.27
C LEU A 356 8.54 -20.69 -34.78
N GLN A 357 9.62 -20.99 -35.49
CA GLN A 357 9.58 -21.22 -36.92
C GLN A 357 8.76 -22.48 -37.26
N GLY A 358 7.64 -22.26 -37.96
CA GLY A 358 6.70 -23.34 -38.29
C GLY A 358 5.90 -23.85 -37.08
N ALA A 359 5.82 -23.06 -36.00
CA ALA A 359 4.85 -23.30 -34.94
C ALA A 359 3.42 -23.15 -35.47
N VAL A 360 2.48 -23.86 -34.84
CA VAL A 360 1.06 -23.86 -35.22
C VAL A 360 0.24 -23.25 -34.08
N LEU A 361 -0.72 -22.39 -34.42
CA LEU A 361 -1.64 -21.85 -33.42
C LEU A 361 -2.64 -22.93 -32.97
N GLU A 362 -2.78 -23.07 -31.66
CA GLU A 362 -3.70 -24.00 -31.01
C GLU A 362 -4.55 -23.23 -29.98
N LEU A 363 -5.84 -23.58 -29.89
CA LEU A 363 -6.71 -23.11 -28.81
C LEU A 363 -6.78 -24.20 -27.75
N ILE A 364 -6.47 -23.85 -26.51
CA ILE A 364 -6.40 -24.78 -25.40
C ILE A 364 -7.31 -24.38 -24.25
N GLN A 365 -7.55 -25.35 -23.37
CA GLN A 365 -8.13 -25.17 -22.05
C GLN A 365 -7.05 -25.40 -20.99
N PRO A 366 -6.39 -24.35 -20.45
CA PRO A 366 -5.23 -24.54 -19.56
C PRO A 366 -5.56 -25.33 -18.28
N THR A 367 -6.73 -25.08 -17.69
CA THR A 367 -7.26 -25.82 -16.54
C THR A 367 -8.74 -26.17 -16.75
N LYS A 368 -9.29 -27.10 -15.97
CA LYS A 368 -10.71 -27.48 -16.05
C LYS A 368 -11.68 -26.31 -15.82
N SER A 369 -11.25 -25.29 -15.08
CA SER A 369 -12.03 -24.07 -14.82
C SER A 369 -11.90 -22.99 -15.89
N ASP A 370 -10.95 -23.12 -16.82
CA ASP A 370 -10.75 -22.13 -17.88
C ASP A 370 -11.66 -22.38 -19.08
N ALA A 371 -11.86 -21.33 -19.89
CA ALA A 371 -12.46 -21.47 -21.20
C ALA A 371 -11.50 -22.20 -22.18
N PRO A 372 -12.02 -23.00 -23.13
CA PRO A 372 -11.21 -23.80 -24.07
C PRO A 372 -10.75 -23.01 -25.31
N ASP A 373 -10.60 -21.69 -25.18
CA ASP A 373 -10.40 -20.75 -26.27
C ASP A 373 -9.10 -19.92 -26.13
N HIS A 374 -8.16 -20.36 -25.28
CA HIS A 374 -6.90 -19.67 -25.04
C HIS A 374 -5.89 -19.96 -26.14
N ALA A 375 -5.34 -18.93 -26.77
CA ALA A 375 -4.42 -19.10 -27.89
C ALA A 375 -2.97 -19.31 -27.44
N ILE A 376 -2.33 -20.33 -28.01
CA ILE A 376 -0.90 -20.59 -27.88
C ILE A 376 -0.31 -20.95 -29.24
N LEU A 377 1.02 -20.88 -29.34
CA LEU A 377 1.80 -21.43 -30.43
C LEU A 377 2.48 -22.72 -29.96
N ARG A 378 2.19 -23.81 -30.66
CA ARG A 378 2.83 -25.10 -30.46
C ARG A 378 4.07 -25.18 -31.36
N ALA A 379 5.25 -25.14 -30.75
CA ALA A 379 6.50 -25.34 -31.47
C ALA A 379 6.61 -26.78 -31.99
N ARG A 380 7.47 -27.02 -32.99
CA ARG A 380 7.73 -28.38 -33.52
C ARG A 380 8.26 -29.35 -32.47
N SER A 381 8.92 -28.84 -31.43
CA SER A 381 9.38 -29.62 -30.28
C SER A 381 8.25 -30.07 -29.35
N GLY A 382 7.01 -29.59 -29.54
CA GLY A 382 5.87 -29.80 -28.66
C GLY A 382 5.75 -28.76 -27.54
N LYS A 383 6.79 -27.95 -27.30
CA LYS A 383 6.76 -26.87 -26.31
C LYS A 383 5.72 -25.81 -26.69
N GLY A 384 4.95 -25.34 -25.71
CA GLY A 384 3.89 -24.35 -25.90
C GLY A 384 4.34 -22.94 -25.49
N TYR A 385 3.98 -21.96 -26.31
CA TYR A 385 4.25 -20.54 -26.09
C TYR A 385 2.97 -19.73 -26.20
N ALA A 386 2.63 -18.95 -25.17
CA ALA A 386 1.48 -18.07 -25.20
C ALA A 386 1.79 -16.73 -25.88
N ILE A 387 0.82 -16.20 -26.62
CA ILE A 387 0.81 -14.79 -27.04
C ILE A 387 0.19 -13.99 -25.89
N THR A 388 0.95 -13.03 -25.36
CA THR A 388 0.57 -12.26 -24.16
C THR A 388 0.53 -10.75 -24.42
N THR A 389 0.07 -9.99 -23.44
CA THR A 389 0.12 -8.51 -23.45
C THR A 389 1.56 -7.99 -23.54
N THR A 390 2.53 -8.62 -22.88
CA THR A 390 3.96 -8.29 -23.05
C THR A 390 4.41 -8.49 -24.49
N CYS A 391 3.96 -9.55 -25.17
CA CYS A 391 4.29 -9.76 -26.58
C CYS A 391 3.71 -8.65 -27.46
N ALA A 392 2.44 -8.29 -27.24
CA ALA A 392 1.79 -7.20 -27.97
C ALA A 392 2.50 -5.84 -27.76
N ALA A 393 2.85 -5.52 -26.52
CA ALA A 393 3.54 -4.27 -26.19
C ALA A 393 4.96 -4.21 -26.77
N ASN A 394 5.66 -5.34 -26.85
CA ASN A 394 6.95 -5.43 -27.54
C ASN A 394 6.81 -5.18 -29.05
N LEU A 395 5.77 -5.73 -29.71
CA LEU A 395 5.54 -5.51 -31.14
C LEU A 395 5.32 -4.02 -31.46
N LEU A 396 4.57 -3.33 -30.60
CA LEU A 396 4.24 -1.92 -30.75
C LEU A 396 5.38 -0.98 -30.32
N GLY A 397 6.52 -1.52 -29.87
CA GLY A 397 7.66 -0.73 -29.41
C GLY A 397 7.43 0.03 -28.11
N LEU A 398 6.41 -0.35 -27.32
CA LEU A 398 6.15 0.26 -26.00
C LEU A 398 7.18 -0.21 -24.96
N VAL A 399 7.68 -1.44 -25.11
CA VAL A 399 8.69 -2.03 -24.25
C VAL A 399 10.08 -1.76 -24.82
N LYS A 400 10.79 -0.81 -24.21
CA LYS A 400 12.15 -0.39 -24.60
C LYS A 400 13.23 -1.36 -24.09
N PRO A 401 14.45 -1.37 -24.68
CA PRO A 401 15.53 -2.29 -24.30
C PRO A 401 15.92 -2.29 -22.82
N GLU A 402 15.79 -1.15 -22.14
CA GLU A 402 16.08 -1.00 -20.72
C GLU A 402 15.01 -1.61 -19.80
N HIS A 403 13.82 -1.91 -20.33
CA HIS A 403 12.74 -2.48 -19.54
C HIS A 403 12.92 -3.98 -19.35
N PHE A 404 12.65 -4.47 -18.14
CA PHE A 404 12.72 -5.91 -17.81
C PHE A 404 11.91 -6.81 -18.75
N ALA A 405 10.77 -6.34 -19.24
CA ALA A 405 9.89 -7.09 -20.15
C ALA A 405 10.35 -7.11 -21.62
N HIS A 406 11.51 -6.54 -21.96
CA HIS A 406 11.97 -6.46 -23.33
C HIS A 406 12.26 -7.86 -23.89
N GLY A 407 11.57 -8.20 -24.96
CA GLY A 407 11.66 -9.51 -25.61
C GLY A 407 12.34 -9.44 -26.98
N ASN A 408 12.57 -10.61 -27.56
CA ASN A 408 13.10 -10.77 -28.90
C ASN A 408 12.08 -10.31 -29.95
N GLN A 409 12.42 -9.26 -30.69
CA GLN A 409 11.55 -8.64 -31.70
C GLN A 409 11.22 -9.56 -32.88
N ASP A 410 12.14 -10.44 -33.29
CA ASP A 410 11.90 -11.38 -34.39
C ASP A 410 10.90 -12.46 -33.96
N SER A 411 11.04 -12.96 -32.72
CA SER A 411 10.10 -13.92 -32.13
C SER A 411 8.68 -13.36 -32.03
N VAL A 412 8.56 -12.08 -31.65
CA VAL A 412 7.26 -11.40 -31.61
C VAL A 412 6.66 -11.24 -33.01
N ARG A 413 7.45 -10.83 -34.02
CA ARG A 413 6.99 -10.73 -35.41
C ARG A 413 6.48 -12.08 -35.94
N ILE A 414 7.26 -13.15 -35.78
CA ILE A 414 6.87 -14.50 -36.20
C ILE A 414 5.55 -14.91 -35.54
N ALA A 415 5.42 -14.68 -34.23
CA ALA A 415 4.21 -15.06 -33.50
C ALA A 415 2.96 -14.31 -33.97
N PHE A 416 3.08 -13.00 -34.19
CA PHE A 416 1.94 -12.19 -34.64
C PHE A 416 1.62 -12.37 -36.13
N GLU A 417 2.58 -12.74 -36.97
CA GLU A 417 2.32 -13.17 -38.35
C GLU A 417 1.55 -14.50 -38.40
N ILE A 418 1.86 -15.44 -37.51
CA ILE A 418 1.09 -16.68 -37.38
C ILE A 418 -0.34 -16.36 -36.91
N LEU A 419 -0.48 -15.50 -35.90
CA LEU A 419 -1.78 -15.07 -35.39
C LEU A 419 -2.61 -14.33 -36.44
N SER A 420 -2.01 -13.38 -37.17
CA SER A 420 -2.67 -12.64 -38.26
C SER A 420 -3.18 -13.57 -39.35
N ARG A 421 -2.37 -14.54 -39.80
CA ARG A 421 -2.81 -15.55 -40.77
C ARG A 421 -3.95 -16.42 -40.24
N HIS A 422 -3.98 -16.72 -38.95
CA HIS A 422 -5.06 -17.50 -38.34
C HIS A 422 -6.37 -16.72 -38.28
N LEU A 423 -6.31 -15.43 -37.94
CA LEU A 423 -7.50 -14.57 -37.87
C LEU A 423 -8.01 -14.17 -39.28
N GLY A 424 -7.15 -14.16 -40.30
CA GLY A 424 -7.55 -13.84 -41.68
C GLY A 424 -7.91 -12.36 -41.84
N GLU A 425 -8.86 -12.05 -42.74
CA GLU A 425 -9.27 -10.66 -43.03
C GLU A 425 -9.81 -9.90 -41.80
N THR A 426 -10.32 -10.61 -40.80
CA THR A 426 -10.83 -10.01 -39.55
C THR A 426 -9.73 -9.62 -38.57
N GLY A 427 -8.50 -10.11 -38.75
CA GLY A 427 -7.37 -9.85 -37.86
C GLY A 427 -6.64 -8.54 -38.16
N GLY A 428 -6.56 -8.11 -39.42
CA GLY A 428 -5.73 -6.97 -39.82
C GLY A 428 -4.22 -7.26 -39.70
N SER A 429 -3.41 -6.21 -39.66
CA SER A 429 -1.95 -6.35 -39.53
C SER A 429 -1.54 -6.87 -38.15
N PRO A 430 -0.35 -7.50 -38.01
CA PRO A 430 0.24 -7.85 -36.71
C PRO A 430 0.12 -6.74 -35.65
N GLU A 431 0.39 -5.49 -36.02
CA GLU A 431 0.32 -4.32 -35.14
C GLU A 431 -1.13 -4.01 -34.73
N HIS A 432 -2.09 -4.09 -35.66
CA HIS A 432 -3.50 -3.90 -35.33
C HIS A 432 -3.99 -4.93 -34.31
N ILE A 433 -3.58 -6.18 -34.46
CA ILE A 433 -3.90 -7.26 -33.51
C ILE A 433 -3.28 -6.95 -32.15
N ALA A 434 -2.02 -6.52 -32.11
CA ALA A 434 -1.36 -6.15 -30.86
C ALA A 434 -2.07 -4.97 -30.16
N GLU A 435 -2.47 -3.94 -30.91
CA GLU A 435 -3.27 -2.84 -30.35
C GLU A 435 -4.59 -3.35 -29.78
N ARG A 436 -5.27 -4.27 -30.47
CA ARG A 436 -6.52 -4.85 -29.99
C ARG A 436 -6.35 -5.69 -28.71
N ILE A 437 -5.27 -6.47 -28.61
CA ILE A 437 -4.93 -7.23 -27.39
C ILE A 437 -4.77 -6.25 -26.22
N LEU A 438 -3.98 -5.21 -26.39
CA LEU A 438 -3.74 -4.23 -25.33
C LEU A 438 -4.99 -3.43 -25.01
N GLU A 439 -5.82 -3.09 -25.99
CA GLU A 439 -7.10 -2.40 -25.77
C GLU A 439 -8.05 -3.24 -24.92
N VAL A 440 -8.25 -4.52 -25.24
CA VAL A 440 -9.12 -5.42 -24.47
C VAL A 440 -8.62 -5.58 -23.03
N GLY A 441 -7.31 -5.73 -22.84
CA GLY A 441 -6.70 -5.80 -21.51
C GLY A 441 -6.80 -4.49 -20.73
N CYS A 442 -6.40 -3.37 -21.33
CA CYS A 442 -6.30 -2.07 -20.67
C CYS A 442 -7.66 -1.42 -20.38
N ARG A 443 -8.73 -1.75 -21.11
CA ARG A 443 -10.10 -1.30 -20.75
C ARG A 443 -10.51 -1.72 -19.34
N LYS A 444 -10.00 -2.85 -18.82
CA LYS A 444 -10.23 -3.29 -17.42
C LYS A 444 -9.53 -2.35 -16.43
N ILE A 445 -8.33 -1.89 -16.77
CA ILE A 445 -7.53 -0.93 -15.99
C ILE A 445 -8.20 0.45 -16.03
N GLU A 446 -8.56 0.94 -17.21
CA GLU A 446 -9.25 2.23 -17.42
C GLU A 446 -10.49 2.35 -16.55
N LYS A 447 -11.39 1.36 -16.61
CA LYS A 447 -12.61 1.35 -15.80
C LYS A 447 -12.32 1.52 -14.31
N THR A 448 -11.33 0.79 -13.81
CA THR A 448 -10.94 0.81 -12.39
C THR A 448 -10.34 2.16 -12.00
N ILE A 449 -9.51 2.74 -12.87
CA ILE A 449 -8.93 4.06 -12.66
C ILE A 449 -9.99 5.15 -12.65
N ASP A 450 -10.95 5.13 -13.58
CA ASP A 450 -12.03 6.11 -13.63
C ASP A 450 -12.90 6.07 -12.36
N GLU A 451 -13.19 4.87 -11.84
CA GLU A 451 -13.87 4.70 -10.56
C GLU A 451 -13.07 5.31 -9.40
N MET A 452 -11.74 5.12 -9.37
CA MET A 452 -10.87 5.68 -8.32
C MET A 452 -10.72 7.20 -8.45
N ILE A 453 -10.61 7.74 -9.66
CA ILE A 453 -10.57 9.19 -9.90
C ILE A 453 -11.84 9.85 -9.35
N ALA A 454 -13.01 9.25 -9.61
CA ALA A 454 -14.28 9.75 -9.10
C ALA A 454 -14.37 9.62 -7.56
N GLU A 455 -14.03 8.45 -6.99
CA GLU A 455 -14.14 8.19 -5.55
C GLU A 455 -13.23 9.10 -4.71
N TYR A 456 -12.00 9.32 -5.16
CA TYR A 456 -11.01 10.15 -4.46
C TYR A 456 -10.99 11.61 -4.92
N HIS A 457 -11.92 12.01 -5.80
CA HIS A 457 -12.06 13.36 -6.31
C HIS A 457 -10.73 13.89 -6.88
N LEU A 458 -10.05 13.05 -7.67
CA LEU A 458 -8.78 13.41 -8.28
C LEU A 458 -9.01 14.30 -9.50
N ASP A 459 -8.16 15.30 -9.66
CA ASP A 459 -8.16 16.14 -10.85
C ASP A 459 -7.58 15.36 -12.04
N ARG A 460 -8.44 14.90 -12.95
CA ARG A 460 -8.03 14.06 -14.11
C ARG A 460 -6.85 14.66 -14.88
N ASP A 461 -6.84 15.98 -15.09
CA ASP A 461 -5.78 16.69 -15.80
C ASP A 461 -4.43 16.74 -15.03
N GLN A 462 -4.38 16.25 -13.80
CA GLN A 462 -3.18 16.17 -12.98
C GLN A 462 -2.81 14.72 -12.64
N VAL A 463 -3.66 13.76 -13.00
CA VAL A 463 -3.37 12.34 -12.80
C VAL A 463 -2.26 11.91 -13.76
N MET A 464 -1.24 11.29 -13.17
CA MET A 464 -0.19 10.56 -13.85
C MET A 464 -0.26 9.09 -13.45
N LEU A 465 -0.04 8.19 -14.41
CA LEU A 465 0.08 6.76 -14.14
C LEU A 465 1.55 6.39 -13.88
N ILE A 466 1.84 5.80 -12.73
CA ILE A 466 3.18 5.35 -12.35
C ILE A 466 3.20 3.83 -12.39
N GLY A 467 3.98 3.26 -13.32
CA GLY A 467 4.10 1.83 -13.50
C GLY A 467 5.21 1.21 -12.65
N GLY A 468 4.86 0.23 -11.82
CA GLY A 468 5.78 -0.65 -11.09
C GLY A 468 5.61 -2.12 -11.51
N GLY A 469 6.54 -2.97 -11.10
CA GLY A 469 6.55 -4.40 -11.43
C GLY A 469 7.17 -4.71 -12.80
N GLY A 470 7.60 -5.95 -12.99
CA GLY A 470 8.29 -6.38 -14.22
C GLY A 470 7.43 -6.27 -15.48
N GLY A 471 6.10 -6.26 -15.35
CA GLY A 471 5.15 -6.08 -16.45
C GLY A 471 4.74 -4.63 -16.72
N ALA A 472 5.26 -3.65 -15.98
CA ALA A 472 4.80 -2.24 -16.04
C ALA A 472 4.75 -1.69 -17.46
N ALA A 473 5.85 -1.85 -18.20
CA ALA A 473 6.00 -1.39 -19.57
C ALA A 473 5.03 -2.06 -20.57
N SER A 474 4.43 -3.20 -20.19
CA SER A 474 3.52 -3.95 -21.06
C SER A 474 2.11 -3.34 -21.09
N LEU A 475 1.66 -2.69 -20.02
CA LEU A 475 0.28 -2.21 -19.89
C LEU A 475 0.19 -0.70 -19.63
N VAL A 476 1.05 -0.15 -18.77
CA VAL A 476 0.91 1.23 -18.28
C VAL A 476 1.00 2.27 -19.40
N PRO A 477 1.95 2.20 -20.35
CA PRO A 477 2.02 3.17 -21.45
C PRO A 477 0.77 3.14 -22.34
N PHE A 478 0.23 1.96 -22.61
CA PHE A 478 -0.96 1.82 -23.45
C PHE A 478 -2.23 2.26 -22.72
N ALA A 479 -2.38 1.90 -21.44
CA ALA A 479 -3.48 2.38 -20.61
C ALA A 479 -3.48 3.92 -20.54
N ALA A 480 -2.31 4.54 -20.34
CA ALA A 480 -2.19 5.99 -20.35
C ALA A 480 -2.59 6.61 -21.69
N LYS A 481 -2.13 6.03 -22.81
CA LYS A 481 -2.51 6.45 -24.18
C LYS A 481 -4.03 6.36 -24.38
N LEU A 482 -4.66 5.25 -23.98
CA LEU A 482 -6.09 5.02 -24.09
C LEU A 482 -6.90 6.10 -23.33
N MET A 483 -6.42 6.47 -22.15
CA MET A 483 -7.11 7.40 -21.24
C MET A 483 -6.78 8.88 -21.49
N GLY A 484 -5.78 9.17 -22.33
CA GLY A 484 -5.25 10.52 -22.53
C GLY A 484 -4.49 11.07 -21.31
N LEU A 485 -3.78 10.22 -20.57
CA LEU A 485 -3.05 10.57 -19.35
C LEU A 485 -1.53 10.50 -19.56
N ASP A 486 -0.79 11.22 -18.73
CA ASP A 486 0.66 11.06 -18.64
C ASP A 486 1.02 9.77 -17.91
N HIS A 487 2.19 9.22 -18.23
CA HIS A 487 2.73 8.09 -17.50
C HIS A 487 4.23 8.15 -17.33
N ARG A 488 4.71 7.35 -16.38
CA ARG A 488 6.12 7.04 -16.17
C ARG A 488 6.27 5.61 -15.69
N ILE A 489 7.30 4.92 -16.14
CA ILE A 489 7.73 3.64 -15.55
C ILE A 489 8.74 3.95 -14.45
N ALA A 490 8.54 3.38 -13.26
CA ALA A 490 9.44 3.57 -12.12
C ALA A 490 10.86 3.10 -12.44
N ARG A 491 11.86 3.71 -11.81
CA ARG A 491 13.23 3.19 -11.86
C ARG A 491 13.25 1.82 -11.18
N ASN A 492 13.96 0.87 -11.79
CA ASN A 492 14.04 -0.51 -11.31
C ASN A 492 12.65 -1.12 -11.03
N ALA A 493 11.68 -0.83 -11.92
CA ALA A 493 10.29 -1.20 -11.75
C ALA A 493 10.10 -2.68 -11.38
N GLU A 494 10.91 -3.58 -11.93
CA GLU A 494 10.87 -5.02 -11.69
C GLU A 494 11.14 -5.43 -10.24
N VAL A 495 11.81 -4.58 -9.46
CA VAL A 495 12.12 -4.77 -8.04
C VAL A 495 11.60 -3.62 -7.17
N ILE A 496 10.58 -2.88 -7.63
CA ILE A 496 10.04 -1.73 -6.90
C ILE A 496 9.50 -2.11 -5.51
N SER A 497 8.96 -3.32 -5.36
CA SER A 497 8.39 -3.82 -4.12
C SER A 497 9.46 -4.08 -3.06
N PRO A 498 10.51 -4.88 -3.30
CA PRO A 498 11.61 -5.00 -2.32
C PRO A 498 12.35 -3.66 -2.10
N ILE A 499 12.40 -2.74 -3.08
CA ILE A 499 12.87 -1.35 -2.84
C ILE A 499 11.99 -0.66 -1.81
N GLY A 500 10.66 -0.74 -1.97
CA GLY A 500 9.70 -0.21 -1.01
C GLY A 500 9.86 -0.81 0.38
N VAL A 501 10.10 -2.12 0.48
CA VAL A 501 10.43 -2.79 1.75
C VAL A 501 11.69 -2.18 2.38
N ALA A 502 12.79 -2.03 1.61
CA ALA A 502 14.05 -1.45 2.11
C ALA A 502 13.88 0.01 2.56
N MET A 503 12.99 0.75 1.90
CA MET A 503 12.79 2.18 2.13
C MET A 503 11.71 2.49 3.16
N ALA A 504 10.85 1.53 3.51
CA ALA A 504 9.70 1.73 4.37
C ALA A 504 10.07 2.31 5.74
N MET A 505 9.16 3.11 6.26
CA MET A 505 9.25 3.74 7.57
C MET A 505 8.34 3.02 8.56
N VAL A 506 8.70 3.08 9.84
CA VAL A 506 7.83 2.62 10.91
C VAL A 506 6.56 3.45 10.86
N ARG A 507 5.41 2.79 10.89
CA ARG A 507 4.11 3.42 10.90
C ARG A 507 3.27 2.78 11.97
N ASP A 508 2.47 3.56 12.69
CA ASP A 508 1.35 3.03 13.47
C ASP A 508 0.17 4.00 13.46
N THR A 509 -1.03 3.47 13.67
CA THR A 509 -2.28 4.23 13.67
C THR A 509 -3.06 3.92 14.93
N VAL A 510 -3.42 4.97 15.66
CA VAL A 510 -4.29 4.90 16.83
C VAL A 510 -5.62 5.52 16.46
N GLU A 511 -6.70 4.79 16.77
CA GLU A 511 -8.06 5.24 16.54
C GLU A 511 -8.85 5.23 17.86
N ARG A 512 -9.67 6.25 18.07
CA ARG A 512 -10.59 6.36 19.22
C ARG A 512 -11.96 6.84 18.79
N ASN A 513 -13.00 6.19 19.32
CA ASN A 513 -14.36 6.69 19.15
C ASN A 513 -14.61 7.83 20.14
N MET A 514 -14.86 9.03 19.63
CA MET A 514 -15.06 10.24 20.42
C MET A 514 -16.13 11.12 19.78
N VAL A 515 -17.12 11.52 20.58
CA VAL A 515 -18.16 12.49 20.16
C VAL A 515 -17.63 13.87 20.50
N ASP A 516 -17.62 14.78 19.51
CA ASP A 516 -17.16 16.17 19.65
C ASP A 516 -15.83 16.31 20.44
N PRO A 517 -14.71 15.77 19.92
CA PRO A 517 -13.45 15.69 20.66
C PRO A 517 -12.90 17.08 20.99
N SER A 518 -12.46 17.27 22.24
CA SER A 518 -11.75 18.47 22.66
C SER A 518 -10.33 18.52 22.09
N PRO A 519 -9.66 19.69 22.10
CA PRO A 519 -8.24 19.78 21.79
C PRO A 519 -7.37 18.83 22.64
N ASP A 520 -7.65 18.68 23.94
CA ASP A 520 -6.90 17.78 24.83
C ASP A 520 -7.08 16.31 24.47
N ASP A 521 -8.27 15.93 24.01
CA ASP A 521 -8.55 14.60 23.49
C ASP A 521 -7.71 14.30 22.24
N ILE A 522 -7.67 15.23 21.29
CA ILE A 522 -6.86 15.12 20.08
C ILE A 522 -5.37 14.99 20.43
N LEU A 523 -4.88 15.82 21.35
CA LEU A 523 -3.49 15.76 21.79
C LEU A 523 -3.17 14.45 22.53
N ARG A 524 -4.13 13.85 23.25
CA ARG A 524 -3.98 12.53 23.87
C ARG A 524 -3.83 11.44 22.81
N VAL A 525 -4.73 11.39 21.83
CA VAL A 525 -4.66 10.40 20.73
C VAL A 525 -3.37 10.56 19.91
N ARG A 526 -2.93 11.81 19.69
CA ARG A 526 -1.64 12.09 19.04
C ARG A 526 -0.46 11.51 19.84
N ARG A 527 -0.43 11.68 21.17
CA ARG A 527 0.62 11.12 22.03
C ARG A 527 0.64 9.59 22.00
N GLU A 528 -0.52 8.96 22.10
CA GLU A 528 -0.65 7.51 21.99
C GLU A 528 -0.11 6.98 20.65
N ALA A 529 -0.36 7.68 19.54
CA ALA A 529 0.21 7.31 18.24
C ALA A 529 1.73 7.42 18.20
N VAL A 530 2.32 8.45 18.82
CA VAL A 530 3.79 8.56 18.95
C VAL A 530 4.35 7.38 19.73
N GLU A 531 3.76 7.07 20.88
CA GLU A 531 4.19 5.94 21.72
C GLU A 531 4.08 4.60 20.98
N ALA A 532 2.99 4.40 20.22
CA ALA A 532 2.80 3.22 19.40
C ALA A 532 3.86 3.08 18.29
N ALA A 533 4.19 4.17 17.59
CA ALA A 533 5.27 4.16 16.60
C ALA A 533 6.64 3.86 17.22
N ILE A 534 6.94 4.41 18.40
CA ILE A 534 8.18 4.12 19.12
C ILE A 534 8.23 2.65 19.54
N ALA A 535 7.14 2.11 20.08
CA ALA A 535 7.02 0.69 20.44
C ALA A 535 7.17 -0.23 19.20
N ALA A 536 6.71 0.22 18.04
CA ALA A 536 6.87 -0.48 16.76
C ALA A 536 8.31 -0.38 16.18
N GLY A 537 9.19 0.43 16.78
CA GLY A 537 10.62 0.52 16.44
C GLY A 537 11.09 1.88 15.92
N ALA A 538 10.25 2.92 15.95
CA ALA A 538 10.65 4.26 15.53
C ALA A 538 11.54 4.95 16.58
N VAL A 539 12.49 5.75 16.12
CA VAL A 539 13.22 6.66 16.99
C VAL A 539 12.36 7.90 17.26
N ALA A 540 12.20 8.27 18.53
CA ALA A 540 11.26 9.30 18.99
C ALA A 540 11.42 10.65 18.24
N GLU A 541 12.64 11.10 18.01
CA GLU A 541 12.91 12.39 17.34
C GLU A 541 12.55 12.38 15.84
N SER A 542 12.40 11.19 15.24
CA SER A 542 12.02 11.02 13.84
C SER A 542 10.51 11.00 13.60
N VAL A 543 9.70 10.87 14.66
CA VAL A 543 8.26 10.62 14.53
C VAL A 543 7.52 11.89 14.12
N GLU A 544 6.72 11.78 13.06
CA GLU A 544 5.77 12.77 12.58
C GLU A 544 4.35 12.19 12.69
N VAL A 545 3.36 13.02 13.04
CA VAL A 545 1.99 12.55 13.29
C VAL A 545 0.97 13.38 12.52
N GLN A 546 0.10 12.69 11.79
CA GLN A 546 -1.08 13.27 11.16
C GLN A 546 -2.32 12.88 11.96
N VAL A 547 -3.23 13.85 12.19
CA VAL A 547 -4.49 13.63 12.90
C VAL A 547 -5.67 13.93 11.99
N GLU A 548 -6.66 13.05 11.97
CA GLU A 548 -7.91 13.16 11.23
C GLU A 548 -9.11 13.04 12.21
N VAL A 549 -10.13 13.89 12.04
CA VAL A 549 -11.37 13.85 12.82
C VAL A 549 -12.57 13.64 11.90
N ASP A 550 -13.20 12.47 12.00
CA ASP A 550 -14.44 12.14 11.30
C ASP A 550 -15.64 12.34 12.24
N LYS A 551 -16.28 13.52 12.14
CA LYS A 551 -17.49 13.85 12.92
C LYS A 551 -18.65 12.91 12.64
N ARG A 552 -18.78 12.38 11.41
CA ARG A 552 -19.91 11.51 11.03
C ARG A 552 -19.78 10.14 11.69
N ARG A 553 -18.55 9.68 11.91
CA ARG A 553 -18.25 8.39 12.55
C ARG A 553 -17.88 8.50 14.02
N ASN A 554 -17.85 9.72 14.58
CA ASN A 554 -17.35 9.99 15.94
C ASN A 554 -16.00 9.32 16.15
N LEU A 555 -15.05 9.61 15.26
CA LEU A 555 -13.76 8.93 15.19
C LEU A 555 -12.63 9.95 15.12
N VAL A 556 -11.65 9.81 16.01
CA VAL A 556 -10.35 10.48 15.92
C VAL A 556 -9.32 9.44 15.54
N ARG A 557 -8.53 9.73 14.51
CA ARG A 557 -7.42 8.89 14.05
C ARG A 557 -6.14 9.70 14.11
N ALA A 558 -5.10 9.15 14.72
CA ALA A 558 -3.75 9.67 14.62
C ALA A 558 -2.83 8.61 14.00
N THR A 559 -2.15 8.98 12.91
CA THR A 559 -1.17 8.15 12.22
C THR A 559 0.22 8.71 12.48
N ALA A 560 1.09 7.92 13.11
CA ALA A 560 2.47 8.27 13.37
C ALA A 560 3.40 7.53 12.41
N ILE A 561 4.39 8.23 11.85
CA ILE A 561 5.39 7.70 10.91
C ILE A 561 6.78 8.12 11.39
N GLY A 562 7.75 7.20 11.42
CA GLY A 562 9.12 7.48 11.85
C GLY A 562 10.17 6.52 11.28
N THR A 563 11.45 6.81 11.47
CA THR A 563 12.57 5.97 11.03
C THR A 563 13.12 5.13 12.19
N THR A 564 13.71 3.97 11.90
CA THR A 564 14.36 3.09 12.89
C THR A 564 15.74 3.59 13.35
N GLU A 565 16.23 4.66 12.73
CA GLU A 565 17.55 5.22 12.96
C GLU A 565 17.50 6.75 12.81
N LEU A 566 18.34 7.46 13.57
CA LEU A 566 18.50 8.90 13.41
C LEU A 566 19.31 9.18 12.15
N ARG A 567 18.72 9.94 11.24
CA ARG A 567 19.50 10.58 10.17
C ARG A 567 20.38 11.66 10.80
N LYS A 568 21.71 11.52 10.71
CA LYS A 568 22.55 12.72 10.69
C LYS A 568 22.05 13.58 9.53
N ARG A 569 21.81 14.88 9.77
CA ARG A 569 21.31 15.83 8.78
C ARG A 569 22.35 16.03 7.68
N ASP A 570 22.51 15.06 6.80
CA ASP A 570 23.38 15.16 5.64
C ASP A 570 22.55 15.61 4.43
N VAL A 571 21.83 16.73 4.58
CA VAL A 571 21.03 17.37 3.50
C VAL A 571 21.91 18.24 2.59
N GLU A 572 23.21 18.33 2.85
CA GLU A 572 24.08 19.28 2.16
C GLU A 572 24.43 18.92 0.70
N GLN A 573 24.15 17.70 0.20
CA GLN A 573 24.72 17.26 -1.08
C GLN A 573 23.85 17.37 -2.34
N MET A 574 22.55 17.70 -2.26
CA MET A 574 21.72 17.91 -3.48
C MET A 574 20.66 19.00 -3.30
N THR A 575 21.11 20.25 -3.24
CA THR A 575 20.21 21.42 -3.31
C THR A 575 20.12 21.88 -4.77
N PHE A 576 18.93 21.81 -5.36
CA PHE A 576 18.63 22.35 -6.69
C PHE A 576 18.62 23.87 -6.65
N SER A 577 18.96 24.50 -7.78
CA SER A 577 18.80 25.93 -7.97
C SER A 577 17.32 26.31 -8.00
N LEU A 578 17.01 27.59 -7.74
CA LEU A 578 15.63 28.08 -7.85
C LEU A 578 15.03 27.82 -9.25
N ASP A 579 15.84 27.93 -10.30
CA ASP A 579 15.44 27.63 -11.67
C ASP A 579 15.07 26.14 -11.85
N GLN A 580 15.91 25.23 -11.33
CA GLN A 580 15.62 23.80 -11.37
C GLN A 580 14.32 23.44 -10.60
N CYS A 581 14.08 24.08 -9.44
CA CYS A 581 12.84 23.93 -8.69
C CYS A 581 11.63 24.50 -9.44
N SER A 582 11.78 25.67 -10.07
CA SER A 582 10.74 26.30 -10.90
C SER A 582 10.36 25.41 -12.09
N GLN A 583 11.36 24.82 -12.78
CA GLN A 583 11.11 23.87 -13.85
C GLN A 583 10.38 22.60 -13.37
N ALA A 584 10.68 22.12 -12.16
CA ALA A 584 9.94 21.01 -11.56
C ALA A 584 8.47 21.36 -11.29
N ALA A 585 8.22 22.56 -10.74
CA ALA A 585 6.87 23.08 -10.55
C ALA A 585 6.12 23.22 -11.89
N ALA A 586 6.76 23.78 -12.92
CA ALA A 586 6.20 23.97 -14.25
C ALA A 586 5.81 22.66 -14.93
N ARG A 587 6.70 21.65 -14.87
CA ARG A 587 6.38 20.29 -15.36
C ARG A 587 5.16 19.71 -14.64
N SER A 588 5.09 19.84 -13.32
CA SER A 588 3.96 19.34 -12.53
C SER A 588 2.64 20.10 -12.80
N MET A 589 2.72 21.40 -13.08
CA MET A 589 1.56 22.21 -13.46
C MET A 589 1.15 22.05 -14.93
N ARG A 590 1.96 21.36 -15.75
CA ARG A 590 1.84 21.33 -17.22
C ARG A 590 1.82 22.73 -17.83
N LEU A 591 2.66 23.62 -17.30
CA LEU A 591 2.80 24.99 -17.77
C LEU A 591 4.23 25.22 -18.30
N PRO A 592 4.41 26.14 -19.26
CA PRO A 592 5.73 26.70 -19.56
C PRO A 592 6.36 27.33 -18.31
N PRO A 593 7.67 27.20 -18.07
CA PRO A 593 8.34 27.76 -16.89
C PRO A 593 8.11 29.27 -16.68
N GLU A 594 7.95 30.04 -17.75
CA GLU A 594 7.65 31.47 -17.71
C GLU A 594 6.27 31.81 -17.13
N ASN A 595 5.35 30.84 -17.10
CA ASN A 595 4.01 30.99 -16.55
C ASN A 595 3.90 30.51 -15.09
N VAL A 596 5.04 30.21 -14.46
CA VAL A 596 5.14 29.80 -13.06
C VAL A 596 5.85 30.88 -12.26
N LYS A 597 5.25 31.29 -11.15
CA LYS A 597 5.76 32.35 -10.27
C LYS A 597 6.04 31.79 -8.89
N LEU A 598 7.18 32.19 -8.30
CA LEU A 598 7.45 31.97 -6.88
C LEU A 598 6.66 32.99 -6.04
N GLU A 599 5.82 32.52 -5.11
CA GLU A 599 5.02 33.36 -4.22
C GLU A 599 5.58 33.47 -2.80
N ALA A 600 6.18 32.40 -2.27
CA ALA A 600 6.69 32.38 -0.89
C ALA A 600 7.81 31.36 -0.70
N GLU A 601 8.62 31.57 0.35
CA GLU A 601 9.68 30.65 0.78
C GLU A 601 9.65 30.44 2.30
N ALA A 602 9.73 29.20 2.75
CA ALA A 602 9.90 28.85 4.16
C ALA A 602 10.85 27.66 4.31
N GLY A 603 12.03 27.93 4.87
CA GLY A 603 13.09 26.94 5.04
C GLY A 603 13.47 26.24 3.72
N ASN A 604 13.21 24.94 3.65
CA ASN A 604 13.52 24.09 2.49
C ASN A 604 12.38 24.03 1.45
N TYR A 605 11.32 24.83 1.58
CA TYR A 605 10.19 24.83 0.66
C TYR A 605 10.05 26.13 -0.11
N LEU A 606 9.67 25.96 -1.38
CA LEU A 606 9.37 27.00 -2.35
C LEU A 606 7.91 26.83 -2.79
N VAL A 607 7.13 27.90 -2.70
CA VAL A 607 5.72 27.91 -3.08
C VAL A 607 5.58 28.56 -4.45
N PHE A 608 5.20 27.77 -5.45
CA PHE A 608 4.99 28.24 -6.81
C PHE A 608 3.50 28.29 -7.13
N THR A 609 3.09 29.28 -7.92
CA THR A 609 1.74 29.41 -8.48
C THR A 609 1.77 29.50 -10.00
N GLY A 610 0.67 29.11 -10.62
CA GLY A 610 0.43 29.20 -12.05
C GLY A 610 -1.07 29.20 -12.35
N GLU A 611 -1.44 29.46 -13.60
CA GLU A 611 -2.86 29.48 -14.00
C GLU A 611 -3.04 28.72 -15.32
N HIS A 612 -3.91 27.70 -15.31
CA HIS A 612 -4.32 27.03 -16.54
C HIS A 612 -5.49 27.79 -17.17
N GLN A 613 -5.36 28.13 -18.45
CA GLN A 613 -6.41 28.80 -19.22
C GLN A 613 -6.96 27.84 -20.26
N SER A 614 -8.25 27.52 -20.15
CA SER A 614 -8.97 26.79 -21.19
C SER A 614 -10.02 27.69 -21.82
N SER A 615 -10.12 27.68 -23.15
CA SER A 615 -11.20 28.35 -23.86
C SER A 615 -12.19 27.35 -24.45
N LYS A 616 -13.48 27.51 -24.15
CA LYS A 616 -14.58 26.79 -24.84
C LYS A 616 -15.23 27.71 -25.88
N PHE A 617 -15.87 27.12 -26.89
CA PHE A 617 -16.58 27.81 -27.97
C PHE A 617 -15.75 28.92 -28.65
N PHE A 618 -14.67 28.55 -29.36
CA PHE A 618 -13.85 29.49 -30.15
C PHE A 618 -13.37 30.74 -29.38
N GLY A 619 -13.14 30.64 -28.06
CA GLY A 619 -12.60 31.75 -27.26
C GLY A 619 -13.64 32.60 -26.51
N LEU A 620 -14.95 32.35 -26.67
CA LEU A 620 -16.00 33.13 -25.99
C LEU A 620 -16.04 32.90 -24.48
N PHE A 621 -15.70 31.71 -24.00
CA PHE A 621 -15.67 31.40 -22.57
C PHE A 621 -14.29 30.95 -22.15
N LYS A 622 -13.58 31.80 -21.40
CA LYS A 622 -12.29 31.47 -20.78
C LYS A 622 -12.54 31.02 -19.34
N THR A 623 -12.15 29.79 -19.03
CA THR A 623 -12.08 29.30 -17.65
C THR A 623 -10.64 29.38 -17.21
N ARG A 624 -10.43 30.03 -16.05
CA ARG A 624 -9.13 30.14 -15.39
C ARG A 624 -9.10 29.23 -14.20
N ARG A 625 -8.05 28.43 -14.08
CA ARG A 625 -7.86 27.50 -12.98
C ARG A 625 -6.52 27.79 -12.31
N PRO A 626 -6.52 28.38 -11.09
CA PRO A 626 -5.27 28.60 -10.37
C PRO A 626 -4.70 27.28 -9.87
N LEU A 627 -3.37 27.20 -9.86
CA LEU A 627 -2.57 26.06 -9.46
C LEU A 627 -1.52 26.52 -8.45
N LEU A 628 -1.25 25.68 -7.45
CA LEU A 628 -0.19 25.85 -6.46
C LEU A 628 0.63 24.57 -6.34
N ARG A 629 1.96 24.72 -6.28
CA ARG A 629 2.91 23.63 -6.01
C ARG A 629 3.87 24.03 -4.91
N ILE A 630 3.99 23.18 -3.90
CA ILE A 630 5.05 23.29 -2.90
C ILE A 630 6.17 22.35 -3.32
N VAL A 631 7.35 22.90 -3.58
CA VAL A 631 8.51 22.16 -4.06
C VAL A 631 9.60 22.26 -3.01
N ASP A 632 10.24 21.14 -2.67
CA ASP A 632 11.41 21.17 -1.79
C ASP A 632 12.69 21.57 -2.54
N ARG A 633 13.75 21.89 -1.79
CA ARG A 633 15.07 22.23 -2.35
C ARG A 633 15.74 21.10 -3.15
N THR A 634 15.13 19.92 -3.26
CA THR A 634 15.61 18.83 -4.12
C THR A 634 14.81 18.71 -5.43
N GLY A 635 13.88 19.64 -5.68
CA GLY A 635 13.03 19.67 -6.87
C GLY A 635 11.82 18.72 -6.79
N VAL A 636 11.52 18.16 -5.61
CA VAL A 636 10.38 17.25 -5.42
C VAL A 636 9.13 18.06 -5.07
N VAL A 637 8.05 17.84 -5.82
CA VAL A 637 6.73 18.41 -5.50
C VAL A 637 6.16 17.67 -4.29
N ARG A 638 5.95 18.40 -3.19
CA ARG A 638 5.45 17.87 -1.91
C ARG A 638 3.96 18.07 -1.69
N LEU A 639 3.38 19.10 -2.32
CA LEU A 639 1.95 19.38 -2.21
C LEU A 639 1.45 20.01 -3.50
N GLN A 640 0.26 19.57 -3.94
CA GLN A 640 -0.42 20.06 -5.14
C GLN A 640 -1.80 20.60 -4.78
N ARG A 641 -2.07 21.88 -5.03
CA ARG A 641 -3.37 22.48 -4.73
C ARG A 641 -3.87 23.30 -5.92
N GLY A 642 -5.17 23.55 -5.92
CA GLY A 642 -5.81 24.50 -6.83
C GLY A 642 -5.72 25.92 -6.26
N PRO A 643 -6.85 26.63 -6.08
CA PRO A 643 -6.87 27.91 -5.37
C PRO A 643 -6.43 27.74 -3.91
N ALA A 644 -5.58 28.64 -3.41
CA ALA A 644 -5.17 28.70 -2.01
C ALA A 644 -4.83 30.13 -1.61
N LEU A 645 -5.04 30.46 -0.34
CA LEU A 645 -4.50 31.65 0.30
C LEU A 645 -3.10 31.33 0.83
N ILE A 646 -2.12 32.16 0.48
CA ILE A 646 -0.72 32.03 0.89
C ILE A 646 -0.42 33.19 1.83
N THR A 647 -0.06 32.90 3.08
CA THR A 647 0.22 33.91 4.10
C THR A 647 1.58 33.66 4.73
N GLU A 648 2.54 34.55 4.49
CA GLU A 648 3.80 34.56 5.23
C GLU A 648 3.58 35.14 6.63
N THR A 649 4.10 34.47 7.65
CA THR A 649 3.90 34.87 9.05
C THR A 649 5.07 34.44 9.93
N SER A 650 4.99 34.78 11.21
CA SER A 650 5.90 34.41 12.29
C SER A 650 5.10 33.76 13.42
N LEU A 651 5.78 33.12 14.39
CA LEU A 651 5.09 32.34 15.42
C LEU A 651 4.18 33.20 16.30
N ASP A 652 4.58 34.44 16.60
CA ASP A 652 3.82 35.41 17.39
C ASP A 652 2.50 35.85 16.71
N LYS A 653 2.47 35.87 15.37
CA LYS A 653 1.31 36.29 14.56
C LYS A 653 0.50 35.11 14.01
N LEU A 654 0.97 33.88 14.23
CA LEU A 654 0.38 32.68 13.64
C LEU A 654 -1.11 32.56 13.96
N LYS A 655 -1.48 32.72 15.23
CA LYS A 655 -2.88 32.60 15.68
C LYS A 655 -3.80 33.58 14.96
N SER A 656 -3.43 34.86 14.90
CA SER A 656 -4.26 35.88 14.23
C SER A 656 -4.38 35.64 12.73
N GLU A 657 -3.29 35.27 12.06
CA GLU A 657 -3.30 35.04 10.61
C GLU A 657 -4.05 33.75 10.23
N MET A 658 -3.96 32.70 11.06
CA MET A 658 -4.75 31.48 10.88
C MET A 658 -6.24 31.74 11.05
N THR A 659 -6.64 32.45 12.10
CA THR A 659 -8.06 32.82 12.31
C THR A 659 -8.60 33.58 11.10
N ARG A 660 -7.86 34.58 10.62
CA ARG A 660 -8.23 35.36 9.43
C ARG A 660 -8.35 34.50 8.17
N SER A 661 -7.40 33.58 7.97
CA SER A 661 -7.39 32.68 6.81
C SER A 661 -8.58 31.72 6.82
N VAL A 662 -8.91 31.17 8.00
CA VAL A 662 -10.07 30.30 8.18
C VAL A 662 -11.36 31.07 7.98
N GLU A 663 -11.54 32.23 8.59
CA GLU A 663 -12.74 33.05 8.43
C GLU A 663 -12.99 33.45 6.97
N PHE A 664 -11.92 33.78 6.25
CA PHE A 664 -12.01 34.18 4.84
C PHE A 664 -12.44 33.03 3.90
N LEU A 665 -12.01 31.80 4.19
CA LEU A 665 -12.24 30.62 3.34
C LEU A 665 -13.33 29.67 3.86
N THR A 666 -13.88 29.92 5.05
CA THR A 666 -14.94 29.07 5.61
C THR A 666 -16.18 29.19 4.74
N ASP A 667 -16.62 28.05 4.20
CA ASP A 667 -17.92 27.96 3.54
C ASP A 667 -19.00 27.55 4.54
N TYR A 668 -20.17 28.19 4.42
CA TYR A 668 -21.36 27.95 5.23
C TYR A 668 -22.42 27.29 4.36
N GLY A 669 -22.23 26.00 4.07
CA GLY A 669 -23.18 25.19 3.31
C GLY A 669 -24.16 24.40 4.18
N ASP A 670 -25.06 23.66 3.52
CA ASP A 670 -26.14 22.87 4.15
C ASP A 670 -25.61 21.74 5.08
N ALA A 671 -24.35 21.34 4.91
CA ALA A 671 -23.69 20.32 5.74
C ALA A 671 -23.00 20.88 7.00
N GLY A 672 -23.10 22.19 7.25
CA GLY A 672 -22.47 22.89 8.37
C GLY A 672 -21.16 23.61 7.99
N ARG A 673 -20.49 24.19 9.00
CA ARG A 673 -19.23 24.94 8.85
C ARG A 673 -18.11 24.02 8.35
N ALA A 674 -17.59 24.29 7.16
CA ALA A 674 -16.44 23.59 6.60
C ALA A 674 -15.19 24.48 6.72
N ILE A 675 -14.25 24.11 7.60
CA ILE A 675 -12.96 24.81 7.66
C ILE A 675 -12.08 24.41 6.46
N PRO A 676 -11.25 25.34 5.93
CA PRO A 676 -10.31 25.03 4.85
C PRO A 676 -9.25 24.01 5.30
N ASP A 677 -8.64 23.34 4.33
CA ASP A 677 -7.43 22.55 4.60
C ASP A 677 -6.25 23.50 4.84
N ILE A 678 -5.50 23.29 5.92
CA ILE A 678 -4.43 24.19 6.35
C ILE A 678 -3.12 23.42 6.41
N PHE A 679 -2.09 24.01 5.81
CA PHE A 679 -0.72 23.53 5.86
C PHE A 679 0.18 24.66 6.39
N ILE A 680 1.15 24.32 7.23
CA ILE A 680 2.18 25.26 7.70
C ILE A 680 3.55 24.75 7.26
N LEU A 681 4.26 25.58 6.49
CA LEU A 681 5.62 25.29 6.04
C LEU A 681 6.62 25.92 6.99
N TYR A 682 7.56 25.13 7.50
CA TYR A 682 8.61 25.58 8.40
C TYR A 682 9.83 24.66 8.35
N GLY A 683 11.04 25.22 8.40
CA GLY A 683 12.28 24.42 8.37
C GLY A 683 12.29 23.43 7.20
N SER A 684 12.27 22.12 7.50
CA SER A 684 12.18 21.03 6.52
C SER A 684 10.91 20.17 6.68
N ARG A 685 9.83 20.74 7.25
CA ARG A 685 8.55 20.07 7.48
C ARG A 685 7.35 20.85 6.93
N ILE A 686 6.32 20.09 6.56
CA ILE A 686 4.98 20.60 6.25
C ILE A 686 4.06 20.05 7.33
N ALA A 687 3.61 20.89 8.26
CA ALA A 687 2.55 20.50 9.18
C ALA A 687 1.23 20.47 8.42
N ASN A 688 0.71 19.26 8.20
CA ASN A 688 -0.62 19.07 7.65
C ASN A 688 -1.65 19.11 8.78
N LEU A 689 -2.44 20.19 8.82
CA LEU A 689 -3.53 20.38 9.77
C LEU A 689 -4.91 20.21 9.09
N SER A 690 -4.95 19.54 7.93
CA SER A 690 -6.19 19.14 7.28
C SER A 690 -6.89 18.02 8.05
N GLY A 691 -8.18 17.82 7.76
CA GLY A 691 -8.98 16.78 8.41
C GLY A 691 -9.46 17.11 9.82
N LEU A 692 -9.14 18.29 10.34
CA LEU A 692 -9.65 18.80 11.62
C LEU A 692 -11.06 19.40 11.46
N ALA A 693 -11.73 19.52 12.60
CA ALA A 693 -13.17 19.70 12.67
C ALA A 693 -13.58 21.16 12.94
N ASP A 694 -12.69 21.95 13.56
CA ASP A 694 -12.84 23.38 13.84
C ASP A 694 -11.48 24.07 14.07
N LEU A 695 -11.50 25.41 14.20
CA LEU A 695 -10.30 26.23 14.33
C LEU A 695 -9.53 25.99 15.65
N ASP A 696 -10.22 25.73 16.76
CA ASP A 696 -9.56 25.56 18.06
C ASP A 696 -8.69 24.30 18.07
N GLN A 697 -9.16 23.24 17.42
CA GLN A 697 -8.38 22.02 17.20
C GLN A 697 -7.14 22.27 16.33
N VAL A 698 -7.28 23.05 15.25
CA VAL A 698 -6.16 23.43 14.36
C VAL A 698 -5.11 24.23 15.15
N LEU A 699 -5.54 25.22 15.93
CA LEU A 699 -4.65 26.05 16.74
C LEU A 699 -3.91 25.23 17.81
N ALA A 700 -4.59 24.33 18.50
CA ALA A 700 -3.97 23.49 19.52
C ALA A 700 -2.91 22.54 18.94
N LEU A 701 -3.17 21.95 17.78
CA LEU A 701 -2.17 21.12 17.10
C LEU A 701 -1.00 21.96 16.56
N ALA A 702 -1.26 23.13 15.99
CA ALA A 702 -0.22 24.03 15.54
C ALA A 702 0.69 24.48 16.69
N GLU A 703 0.13 24.79 17.86
CA GLU A 703 0.90 25.17 19.05
C GLU A 703 1.83 24.05 19.50
N VAL A 704 1.33 22.81 19.61
CA VAL A 704 2.16 21.66 20.00
C VAL A 704 3.24 21.35 18.98
N GLU A 705 2.94 21.47 17.69
CA GLU A 705 3.86 21.18 16.60
C GLU A 705 5.00 22.21 16.53
N LEU A 706 4.69 23.48 16.79
CA LEU A 706 5.62 24.60 16.60
C LEU A 706 6.28 25.08 17.91
N ARG A 707 5.92 24.52 19.08
CA ARG A 707 6.35 24.97 20.42
C ARG A 707 7.87 25.11 20.62
N ASN A 708 8.66 24.37 19.85
CA ASN A 708 10.12 24.34 19.97
C ASN A 708 10.84 25.23 18.95
N LEU A 709 10.09 25.97 18.12
CA LEU A 709 10.66 26.89 17.14
C LEU A 709 10.99 28.24 17.78
N ASP A 710 11.99 28.91 17.19
CA ASP A 710 12.29 30.29 17.52
C ASP A 710 11.09 31.18 17.14
N PRO A 711 10.64 32.13 17.98
CA PRO A 711 9.54 33.04 17.68
C PRO A 711 9.65 33.76 16.33
N ASP A 712 10.88 34.09 15.90
CA ASP A 712 11.16 34.80 14.65
C ASP A 712 11.26 33.85 13.44
N THR A 713 11.00 32.55 13.63
CA THR A 713 10.99 31.59 12.52
C THR A 713 9.96 32.00 11.48
N ARG A 714 10.40 32.17 10.23
CA ARG A 714 9.50 32.42 9.09
C ARG A 714 8.65 31.19 8.80
N LEU A 715 7.34 31.39 8.79
CA LEU A 715 6.33 30.38 8.51
C LEU A 715 5.54 30.79 7.26
N VAL A 716 5.05 29.82 6.50
CA VAL A 716 4.08 30.07 5.42
C VAL A 716 2.84 29.23 5.69
N ILE A 717 1.69 29.87 5.84
CA ILE A 717 0.38 29.23 5.91
C ILE A 717 -0.14 29.08 4.47
N ILE A 718 -0.55 27.87 4.12
CA ILE A 718 -1.29 27.56 2.91
C ILE A 718 -2.68 27.13 3.32
N ALA A 719 -3.69 27.94 3.05
CA ALA A 719 -5.08 27.63 3.34
C ALA A 719 -5.86 27.38 2.04
N CYS A 720 -6.40 26.18 1.89
CA CYS A 720 -7.11 25.75 0.70
C CYS A 720 -8.61 25.63 0.98
N PRO A 721 -9.49 26.22 0.14
CA PRO A 721 -10.93 25.99 0.27
C PRO A 721 -11.23 24.49 0.21
N LYS A 722 -12.15 24.00 1.04
CA LYS A 722 -12.64 22.63 0.91
C LYS A 722 -13.35 22.52 -0.44
N GLN A 723 -12.91 21.58 -1.27
CA GLN A 723 -13.66 21.19 -2.46
C GLN A 723 -14.89 20.44 -1.97
N VAL A 724 -16.07 21.04 -2.17
CA VAL A 724 -17.39 20.43 -1.83
C VAL A 724 -17.86 19.54 -2.97
#